data_AF-A0A6B3NDX7-F1
#
_entry.id   AF-A0A6B3NDX7-F1
#
_cell.length_a   1.000
_cell.length_b   1.000
_cell.length_c   1.000
_cell.angle_alpha   90.00
_cell.angle_beta   90.00
_cell.angle_gamma   90.00
#
_symmetry.space_group_name_H-M   'P 1'
#
loop_
_entity.id
_entity.type
_entity.pdbx_description
1 polymer ?
#
loop_
_entity_poly.entity_id
_entity_poly.type
_entity_poly.pdbx_seq_one_letter_code
_entity_poly.pdbx_strand_id
1 'polypeptide(L)'
;MAYYNYQRFQIREWVEFDSKGRAPCPCCSKGHSDKTLSLVSNSEYGYKCFRGCTPAEIREALGAPPPGQGLGGGFPKHLELPEKKNSPPTDYTVAQDGVEYMVGRLIHENSQDAQQARDWLCSRGIDKADITRLNLGLGRRVIIANENQPHQKEIYGAICIFIPIPHRPGRYYVKKRVAPWLKDPKRPDYLGKWSQFGVPATVWFTHLPPDASETWFCEGEWDAIRLAQLARQQPDKIAIACSTAGCGSVPKPEELERLPGEVTIFYDRNDEPKADGTRPGDEGAKKLALALAGRGRIAQVPMPDKCSLKGWDVSNAIDAGYSWSDFKHCAAAASLMQEEEMFLGQGEPAENVPASSDADDNADSGKIVNHPSFTPLNAEQLLQEIDALIAQDLPQSQISALIPALAHRCAYSERSIWKIYEHRLAEIEIEEERTFTAAMIDALLQAKEVSIDLHSVLPSALAEPLLRYANWLAVRKEAVLLTLLTTVSALHHAQTTSWLNRDWGFSVKPNLYTAIVAPPSQKKSPIVRTIARQPLKVLEKKARREWIEQWRDYKETEQLYESLSKEERREQFPERLPPAPPDRRKVFSFTKNTSEGLRNQVEAYPNQGLLAIPNELAGLFKSANAYRGGRGSDEEDLLSYYDGIGETVLRADGLA
;
A
#
# COMPACT_ATOMS: atom_id res chain seq x y z
N MET A 1 4.15 -35.27 -4.84
CA MET A 1 3.99 -36.11 -3.63
C MET A 1 3.20 -35.31 -2.61
N ALA A 2 1.96 -35.72 -2.32
CA ALA A 2 1.11 -35.07 -1.34
C ALA A 2 1.49 -35.52 0.08
N TYR A 3 1.85 -34.58 0.95
CA TYR A 3 2.03 -34.85 2.38
C TYR A 3 0.66 -34.95 3.05
N TYR A 4 0.29 -36.16 3.48
CA TYR A 4 -0.90 -36.39 4.32
C TYR A 4 -0.66 -35.79 5.72
N ASN A 5 -1.44 -34.77 6.09
CA ASN A 5 -1.55 -34.29 7.47
C ASN A 5 -2.27 -35.34 8.33
N TYR A 6 -1.53 -36.10 9.13
CA TYR A 6 -2.10 -36.91 10.22
C TYR A 6 -2.54 -35.98 11.36
N GLN A 7 -3.83 -35.60 11.42
CA GLN A 7 -4.38 -34.92 12.59
C GLN A 7 -4.37 -35.88 13.80
N ARG A 8 -3.69 -35.47 14.87
CA ARG A 8 -3.64 -36.21 16.15
C ARG A 8 -4.95 -35.99 16.93
N PHE A 9 -5.47 -37.06 17.52
CA PHE A 9 -6.68 -37.04 18.37
C PHE A 9 -6.55 -36.05 19.54
N GLN A 10 -7.55 -35.18 19.72
CA GLN A 10 -7.63 -34.20 20.81
C GLN A 10 -8.83 -34.48 21.72
N ILE A 11 -8.60 -34.86 22.97
CA ILE A 11 -9.68 -35.23 23.91
C ILE A 11 -10.64 -34.07 24.23
N ARG A 12 -10.18 -32.82 24.10
CA ARG A 12 -10.98 -31.60 24.34
C ARG A 12 -12.12 -31.41 23.32
N GLU A 13 -12.03 -32.06 22.16
CA GLU A 13 -13.12 -32.07 21.17
C GLU A 13 -14.28 -33.00 21.56
N TRP A 14 -14.03 -33.91 22.52
CA TRP A 14 -14.96 -34.99 22.88
C TRP A 14 -15.48 -34.86 24.32
N VAL A 15 -14.73 -34.20 25.19
CA VAL A 15 -15.06 -34.04 26.61
C VAL A 15 -14.82 -32.59 27.03
N GLU A 16 -15.83 -31.98 27.65
CA GLU A 16 -15.73 -30.62 28.16
C GLU A 16 -15.00 -30.60 29.51
N PHE A 17 -13.90 -29.85 29.58
CA PHE A 17 -13.10 -29.67 30.78
C PHE A 17 -13.39 -28.32 31.42
N ASP A 18 -13.41 -28.28 32.75
CA ASP A 18 -13.56 -27.02 33.48
C ASP A 18 -12.33 -26.10 33.35
N SER A 19 -12.42 -24.91 33.94
CA SER A 19 -11.33 -23.92 33.95
C SER A 19 -10.04 -24.42 34.63
N LYS A 20 -10.10 -25.53 35.38
CA LYS A 20 -8.93 -26.19 35.99
C LYS A 20 -8.45 -27.40 35.18
N GLY A 21 -9.00 -27.63 33.99
CA GLY A 21 -8.63 -28.73 33.10
C GLY A 21 -9.10 -30.09 33.61
N ARG A 22 -10.20 -30.15 34.37
CA ARG A 22 -10.78 -31.41 34.88
C ARG A 22 -12.18 -31.70 34.32
N ALA A 23 -12.46 -32.97 34.10
CA ALA A 23 -13.75 -33.46 33.59
C ALA A 23 -14.12 -34.81 34.21
N PRO A 24 -15.40 -35.23 34.17
CA PRO A 24 -15.77 -36.61 34.45
C PRO A 24 -15.18 -37.54 33.38
N CYS A 25 -14.57 -38.66 33.79
CA CYS A 25 -14.05 -39.63 32.83
C CYS A 25 -15.21 -40.38 32.16
N PRO A 26 -15.33 -40.40 30.83
CA PRO A 26 -16.44 -41.06 30.14
C PRO A 26 -16.45 -42.58 30.34
N CYS A 27 -15.28 -43.18 30.63
CA CYS A 27 -15.16 -44.61 30.90
C CYS A 27 -15.60 -44.98 32.34
N CYS A 28 -15.09 -44.29 33.37
CA CYS A 28 -15.29 -44.71 34.77
C CYS A 28 -16.25 -43.85 35.59
N SER A 29 -16.63 -42.64 35.14
CA SER A 29 -17.59 -41.83 35.87
C SER A 29 -19.04 -42.25 35.58
N LYS A 30 -19.35 -42.96 34.48
CA LYS A 30 -20.67 -43.58 34.17
C LYS A 30 -21.91 -42.74 34.57
N GLY A 31 -21.89 -41.43 34.32
CA GLY A 31 -23.01 -40.51 34.64
C GLY A 31 -22.92 -39.80 35.99
N HIS A 32 -21.90 -40.07 36.80
CA HIS A 32 -21.58 -39.30 38.01
C HIS A 32 -20.74 -38.06 37.67
N SER A 33 -20.93 -36.98 38.42
CA SER A 33 -20.26 -35.68 38.21
C SER A 33 -18.81 -35.61 38.74
N ASP A 34 -18.29 -36.72 39.28
CA ASP A 34 -16.93 -36.81 39.80
C ASP A 34 -15.90 -36.55 38.69
N LYS A 35 -15.14 -35.46 38.85
CA LYS A 35 -14.13 -35.00 37.88
C LYS A 35 -12.82 -35.79 38.01
N THR A 36 -12.83 -36.99 37.44
CA THR A 36 -11.74 -37.99 37.51
C THR A 36 -10.75 -37.93 36.34
N LEU A 37 -11.05 -37.18 35.29
CA LEU A 37 -10.19 -36.99 34.13
C LEU A 37 -9.49 -35.62 34.22
N SER A 38 -8.19 -35.58 33.96
CA SER A 38 -7.37 -34.36 33.95
C SER A 38 -6.48 -34.30 32.74
N LEU A 39 -6.26 -33.10 32.24
CA LEU A 39 -5.25 -32.84 31.23
C LEU A 39 -3.86 -32.83 31.87
N VAL A 40 -2.86 -33.31 31.12
CA VAL A 40 -1.46 -33.36 31.55
C VAL A 40 -0.78 -32.09 31.04
N SER A 41 -0.52 -31.16 31.97
CA SER A 41 0.38 -29.99 31.88
C SER A 41 0.58 -29.39 30.48
N ASN A 42 -0.27 -28.40 30.12
CA ASN A 42 -0.18 -27.55 28.93
C ASN A 42 -0.03 -28.25 27.56
N SER A 43 -0.24 -29.57 27.47
CA SER A 43 -0.38 -30.25 26.18
C SER A 43 -1.85 -30.33 25.79
N GLU A 44 -2.20 -29.94 24.56
CA GLU A 44 -3.56 -30.09 24.00
C GLU A 44 -3.94 -31.56 23.74
N TYR A 45 -2.98 -32.47 23.91
CA TYR A 45 -3.07 -33.88 23.49
C TYR A 45 -2.97 -34.89 24.65
N GLY A 46 -2.37 -34.51 25.78
CA GLY A 46 -2.13 -35.42 26.91
C GLY A 46 -3.23 -35.35 27.98
N TYR A 47 -3.81 -36.49 28.32
CA TYR A 47 -4.83 -36.62 29.37
C TYR A 47 -4.62 -37.89 30.20
N LYS A 48 -5.05 -37.83 31.46
CA LYS A 48 -4.94 -38.94 32.42
C LYS A 48 -6.19 -39.03 33.27
N CYS A 49 -6.70 -40.24 33.46
CA CYS A 49 -7.73 -40.54 34.45
C CYS A 49 -7.08 -40.86 35.80
N PHE A 50 -7.49 -40.18 36.86
CA PHE A 50 -7.00 -40.42 38.23
C PHE A 50 -7.48 -41.77 38.81
N ARG A 51 -8.50 -42.40 38.22
CA ARG A 51 -8.95 -43.76 38.55
C ARG A 51 -8.30 -44.85 37.69
N GLY A 52 -7.32 -44.50 36.85
CA GLY A 52 -6.47 -45.47 36.15
C GLY A 52 -6.93 -45.93 34.77
N CYS A 53 -8.02 -45.38 34.21
CA CYS A 53 -8.44 -45.73 32.84
C CYS A 53 -7.38 -45.34 31.82
N THR A 54 -7.11 -46.26 30.89
CA THR A 54 -6.14 -46.07 29.81
C THR A 54 -6.72 -45.20 28.68
N PRO A 55 -5.87 -44.55 27.86
CA PRO A 55 -6.34 -43.78 26.71
C PRO A 55 -7.17 -44.57 25.70
N ALA A 56 -6.95 -45.88 25.57
CA ALA A 56 -7.71 -46.74 24.66
C ALA A 56 -9.15 -46.94 25.18
N GLU A 57 -9.31 -47.31 26.45
CA GLU A 57 -10.62 -47.51 27.10
C GLU A 57 -11.46 -46.22 27.11
N ILE A 58 -10.80 -45.06 27.30
CA ILE A 58 -11.45 -43.75 27.27
C ILE A 58 -11.95 -43.43 25.85
N ARG A 59 -11.18 -43.74 24.81
CA ARG A 59 -11.58 -43.49 23.41
C ARG A 59 -12.68 -44.44 22.95
N GLU A 60 -12.61 -45.71 23.34
CA GLU A 60 -13.67 -46.68 23.08
C GLU A 60 -15.00 -46.23 23.70
N ALA A 61 -14.98 -45.78 24.96
CA ALA A 61 -16.16 -45.23 25.63
C ALA A 61 -16.74 -43.98 24.93
N LEU A 62 -15.93 -43.26 24.15
CA LEU A 62 -16.33 -42.09 23.37
C LEU A 62 -16.70 -42.43 21.91
N GLY A 63 -16.51 -43.67 21.47
CA GLY A 63 -16.62 -44.05 20.06
C GLY A 63 -15.53 -43.47 19.16
N ALA A 64 -14.39 -43.07 19.73
CA ALA A 64 -13.26 -42.47 19.03
C ALA A 64 -12.25 -43.52 18.54
N PRO A 65 -11.41 -43.21 17.52
CA PRO A 65 -10.43 -44.16 16.99
C PRO A 65 -9.39 -44.56 18.04
N PRO A 66 -8.92 -45.82 18.03
CA PRO A 66 -7.92 -46.30 18.98
C PRO A 66 -6.61 -45.50 18.88
N PRO A 67 -5.81 -45.43 19.96
CA PRO A 67 -4.52 -44.72 19.95
C PRO A 67 -3.60 -45.22 18.83
N GLY A 68 -3.15 -44.32 17.94
CA GLY A 68 -2.21 -44.63 16.86
C GLY A 68 -2.81 -44.72 15.46
N GLN A 69 -4.14 -44.68 15.29
CA GLN A 69 -4.79 -44.55 13.97
C GLN A 69 -5.32 -43.12 13.78
N GLY A 70 -4.90 -42.47 12.68
CA GLY A 70 -5.39 -41.14 12.30
C GLY A 70 -6.84 -41.19 11.79
N LEU A 71 -7.58 -40.09 11.99
CA LEU A 71 -8.98 -39.96 11.56
C LEU A 71 -9.08 -39.94 10.03
N GLY A 72 -9.29 -41.12 9.43
CA GLY A 72 -9.66 -41.26 8.03
C GLY A 72 -11.17 -41.13 7.85
N GLY A 73 -11.61 -40.01 7.27
CA GLY A 73 -12.86 -39.90 6.50
C GLY A 73 -14.19 -40.00 7.25
N GLY A 74 -14.86 -38.85 7.38
CA GLY A 74 -16.33 -38.74 7.35
C GLY A 74 -17.03 -38.71 8.71
N PHE A 75 -17.55 -37.53 9.09
CA PHE A 75 -18.70 -37.44 10.01
C PHE A 75 -19.94 -36.91 9.28
N PRO A 76 -21.15 -37.36 9.67
CA PRO A 76 -22.39 -37.13 8.95
C PRO A 76 -22.93 -35.71 9.16
N LYS A 77 -23.51 -35.17 8.09
CA LYS A 77 -24.31 -33.94 8.07
C LYS A 77 -25.42 -33.99 9.12
N HIS A 78 -25.31 -33.20 10.19
CA HIS A 78 -26.39 -32.38 10.76
C HIS A 78 -25.84 -31.58 11.96
N LEU A 79 -26.31 -30.32 12.07
CA LEU A 79 -25.85 -29.24 12.96
C LEU A 79 -24.67 -28.41 12.42
N GLU A 80 -25.00 -27.50 11.50
CA GLU A 80 -24.16 -26.36 11.14
C GLU A 80 -23.98 -25.44 12.37
N LEU A 81 -22.77 -25.44 12.94
CA LEU A 81 -22.28 -24.31 13.73
C LEU A 81 -21.65 -23.29 12.78
N PRO A 82 -21.88 -21.98 12.97
CA PRO A 82 -21.37 -20.96 12.07
C PRO A 82 -19.84 -21.02 12.02
N GLU A 83 -19.30 -21.02 10.80
CA GLU A 83 -17.87 -21.04 10.53
C GLU A 83 -17.14 -19.98 11.37
N LYS A 84 -16.14 -20.42 12.16
CA LYS A 84 -15.13 -19.50 12.69
C LYS A 84 -14.40 -18.89 11.50
N LYS A 85 -14.75 -17.65 11.17
CA LYS A 85 -13.92 -16.82 10.30
C LYS A 85 -12.54 -16.72 10.95
N ASN A 86 -11.54 -17.34 10.34
CA ASN A 86 -10.16 -16.91 10.53
C ASN A 86 -10.14 -15.42 10.18
N SER A 87 -9.90 -14.57 11.18
CA SER A 87 -9.64 -13.16 10.89
C SER A 87 -8.39 -13.12 10.01
N PRO A 88 -8.40 -12.36 8.89
CA PRO A 88 -7.19 -12.20 8.10
C PRO A 88 -6.08 -11.61 8.99
N PRO A 89 -4.79 -11.93 8.74
CA PRO A 89 -3.69 -11.23 9.39
C PRO A 89 -3.88 -9.72 9.22
N THR A 90 -3.72 -8.96 10.30
CA THR A 90 -3.84 -7.49 10.28
C THR A 90 -2.85 -6.93 9.27
N ASP A 91 -3.36 -6.18 8.29
CA ASP A 91 -2.56 -5.65 7.18
C ASP A 91 -2.08 -4.23 7.55
N TYR A 92 -0.92 -4.12 8.20
CA TYR A 92 -0.31 -2.86 8.65
C TYR A 92 0.25 -1.99 7.50
N THR A 93 -0.30 -2.14 6.31
CA THR A 93 0.16 -1.46 5.09
C THR A 93 -0.87 -0.45 4.61
N VAL A 94 -0.38 0.65 4.06
CA VAL A 94 -1.22 1.69 3.46
C VAL A 94 -1.28 1.47 1.95
N ALA A 95 -2.48 1.64 1.38
CA ALA A 95 -2.66 1.63 -0.07
C ALA A 95 -2.24 2.96 -0.71
N GLN A 96 -1.95 2.92 -2.01
CA GLN A 96 -1.53 4.07 -2.81
C GLN A 96 -2.39 5.33 -2.62
N ASP A 97 -3.71 5.20 -2.53
CA ASP A 97 -4.65 6.29 -2.30
C ASP A 97 -4.45 6.97 -0.93
N GLY A 98 -4.17 6.18 0.11
CA GLY A 98 -3.81 6.69 1.43
C GLY A 98 -2.47 7.42 1.43
N VAL A 99 -1.50 6.95 0.63
CA VAL A 99 -0.22 7.64 0.42
C VAL A 99 -0.47 9.00 -0.23
N GLU A 100 -1.18 9.03 -1.36
CA GLU A 100 -1.50 10.24 -2.11
C GLU A 100 -2.23 11.27 -1.25
N TYR A 101 -3.18 10.81 -0.42
CA TYR A 101 -3.87 11.66 0.53
C TYR A 101 -2.90 12.31 1.53
N MET A 102 -2.02 11.53 2.18
CA MET A 102 -1.07 12.06 3.17
C MET A 102 0.02 12.94 2.54
N VAL A 103 0.47 12.61 1.32
CA VAL A 103 1.36 13.48 0.53
C VAL A 103 0.65 14.80 0.23
N GLY A 104 -0.61 14.74 -0.20
CA GLY A 104 -1.44 15.91 -0.46
C GLY A 104 -1.61 16.78 0.79
N ARG A 105 -1.80 16.18 1.97
CA ARG A 105 -1.82 16.90 3.25
C ARG A 105 -0.52 17.64 3.51
N LEU A 106 0.62 16.98 3.33
CA LEU A 106 1.92 17.61 3.55
C LEU A 106 2.17 18.76 2.58
N ILE A 107 1.78 18.63 1.30
CA ILE A 107 2.09 19.62 0.27
C ILE A 107 1.09 20.78 0.25
N HIS A 108 -0.21 20.50 0.38
CA HIS A 108 -1.29 21.44 0.05
C HIS A 108 -2.09 21.93 1.26
N GLU A 109 -2.06 21.22 2.39
CA GLU A 109 -2.82 21.62 3.57
C GLU A 109 -2.21 22.87 4.23
N ASN A 110 -3.06 23.82 4.59
CA ASN A 110 -2.67 25.07 5.26
C ASN A 110 -2.77 24.98 6.79
N SER A 111 -2.86 23.77 7.37
CA SER A 111 -2.85 23.59 8.83
C SER A 111 -1.48 23.91 9.42
N GLN A 112 -1.47 24.24 10.72
CA GLN A 112 -0.25 24.54 11.46
C GLN A 112 0.76 23.38 11.40
N ASP A 113 0.30 22.14 11.61
CA ASP A 113 1.13 20.94 11.52
C ASP A 113 1.76 20.77 10.14
N ALA A 114 0.99 21.03 9.08
CA ALA A 114 1.50 20.89 7.71
C ALA A 114 2.54 21.97 7.38
N GLN A 115 2.34 23.21 7.85
CA GLN A 115 3.34 24.27 7.72
C GLN A 115 4.61 23.92 8.50
N GLN A 116 4.49 23.53 9.77
CA GLN A 116 5.63 23.17 10.62
C GLN A 116 6.39 21.94 10.10
N ALA A 117 5.68 20.95 9.53
CA ALA A 117 6.30 19.79 8.89
C ALA A 117 7.12 20.19 7.67
N ARG A 118 6.57 21.05 6.80
CA ARG A 118 7.29 21.56 5.62
C ARG A 118 8.50 22.40 6.02
N ASP A 119 8.36 23.28 7.00
CA ASP A 119 9.47 24.11 7.49
C ASP A 119 10.58 23.25 8.09
N TRP A 120 10.21 22.20 8.84
CA TRP A 120 11.17 21.25 9.42
C TRP A 120 11.91 20.42 8.39
N LEU A 121 11.24 20.01 7.30
CA LEU A 121 11.87 19.31 6.17
C LEU A 121 12.78 20.26 5.38
N CYS A 122 12.31 21.47 5.11
CA CYS A 122 13.07 22.50 4.40
C CYS A 122 14.34 22.89 5.18
N SER A 123 14.27 22.99 6.51
CA SER A 123 15.44 23.25 7.36
C SER A 123 16.48 22.12 7.34
N ARG A 124 16.16 20.97 6.75
CA ARG A 124 17.06 19.82 6.53
C ARG A 124 17.45 19.67 5.06
N GLY A 125 17.15 20.67 4.24
CA GLY A 125 17.43 20.65 2.81
C GLY A 125 16.57 19.65 2.03
N ILE A 126 15.41 19.24 2.56
CA ILE A 126 14.43 18.41 1.84
C ILE A 126 13.36 19.35 1.29
N ASP A 127 13.33 19.50 -0.04
CA ASP A 127 12.42 20.43 -0.70
C ASP A 127 11.11 19.75 -1.15
N LYS A 128 10.22 20.54 -1.76
CA LYS A 128 8.94 20.04 -2.28
C LYS A 128 9.13 18.98 -3.38
N ALA A 129 10.16 19.09 -4.21
CA ALA A 129 10.42 18.12 -5.26
C ALA A 129 10.88 16.77 -4.68
N ASP A 130 11.64 16.78 -3.59
CA ASP A 130 12.00 15.57 -2.85
C ASP A 130 10.80 14.96 -2.14
N ILE A 131 9.95 15.77 -1.51
CA ILE A 131 8.68 15.33 -0.90
C ILE A 131 7.83 14.59 -1.94
N THR A 132 7.62 15.18 -3.12
CA THR A 132 6.84 14.54 -4.19
C THR A 132 7.52 13.28 -4.73
N ARG A 133 8.84 13.33 -4.97
CA ARG A 133 9.58 12.19 -5.54
C ARG A 133 9.58 10.95 -4.65
N LEU A 134 9.67 11.16 -3.34
CA LEU A 134 9.76 10.09 -2.36
C LEU A 134 8.43 9.79 -1.68
N ASN A 135 7.34 10.42 -2.13
CA ASN A 135 6.01 10.34 -1.54
C ASN A 135 6.00 10.65 -0.04
N LEU A 136 6.81 11.58 0.47
CA LEU A 136 6.75 11.95 1.90
C LEU A 136 5.38 12.56 2.23
N GLY A 137 4.78 12.16 3.34
CA GLY A 137 3.42 12.59 3.70
C GLY A 137 3.27 13.10 5.13
N LEU A 138 2.08 13.60 5.45
CA LEU A 138 1.70 14.03 6.79
C LEU A 138 0.57 13.13 7.32
N GLY A 139 0.94 12.22 8.21
CA GLY A 139 0.01 11.39 8.96
C GLY A 139 -0.36 11.99 10.31
N ARG A 140 -1.11 11.22 11.09
CA ARG A 140 -1.41 11.50 12.50
C ARG A 140 -0.87 10.36 13.36
N ARG A 141 -0.47 10.69 14.59
CA ARG A 141 -0.20 9.76 15.67
C ARG A 141 -1.10 10.12 16.83
N VAL A 142 -1.90 9.16 17.28
CA VAL A 142 -2.75 9.31 18.47
C VAL A 142 -2.00 8.71 19.64
N ILE A 143 -1.97 9.43 20.77
CA ILE A 143 -1.31 8.99 21.99
C ILE A 143 -2.26 9.18 23.16
N ILE A 144 -2.25 8.23 24.08
CA ILE A 144 -2.93 8.35 25.37
C ILE A 144 -1.88 8.92 26.34
N ALA A 145 -1.99 10.20 26.67
CA ALA A 145 -0.99 10.90 27.47
C ALA A 145 -1.01 10.50 28.97
N ASN A 146 -2.11 9.89 29.43
CA ASN A 146 -2.27 9.39 30.79
C ASN A 146 -2.99 8.04 30.77
N GLU A 147 -2.28 6.98 31.18
CA GLU A 147 -2.79 5.61 31.24
C GLU A 147 -4.01 5.45 32.14
N ASN A 148 -4.19 6.32 33.13
CA ASN A 148 -5.36 6.32 34.02
C ASN A 148 -6.59 7.01 33.40
N GLN A 149 -6.44 7.63 32.22
CA GLN A 149 -7.50 8.33 31.49
C GLN A 149 -7.45 7.94 30.00
N PRO A 150 -7.72 6.67 29.63
CA PRO A 150 -7.58 6.15 28.27
C PRO A 150 -8.50 6.84 27.23
N HIS A 151 -9.48 7.61 27.69
CA HIS A 151 -10.36 8.41 26.85
C HIS A 151 -9.76 9.76 26.44
N GLN A 152 -8.70 10.23 27.11
CA GLN A 152 -8.01 11.46 26.79
C GLN A 152 -6.91 11.18 25.75
N LYS A 153 -7.31 11.25 24.48
CA LYS A 153 -6.43 11.05 23.32
C LYS A 153 -5.84 12.39 22.86
N GLU A 154 -4.53 12.44 22.73
CA GLU A 154 -3.80 13.53 22.08
C GLU A 154 -3.42 13.13 20.67
N ILE A 155 -3.45 14.09 19.73
CA ILE A 155 -3.18 13.84 18.32
C ILE A 155 -2.02 14.73 17.88
N TYR A 156 -0.98 14.09 17.35
CA TYR A 156 0.22 14.75 16.84
C TYR A 156 0.35 14.52 15.33
N GLY A 157 0.75 15.54 14.59
CA GLY A 157 1.21 15.37 13.21
C GLY A 157 2.47 14.50 13.15
N ALA A 158 2.61 13.70 12.09
CA ALA A 158 3.81 12.90 11.87
C ALA A 158 4.21 12.88 10.40
N ILE A 159 5.51 13.00 10.13
CA ILE A 159 6.05 12.86 8.77
C ILE A 159 6.08 11.37 8.45
N CYS A 160 5.39 10.96 7.40
CA CYS A 160 5.31 9.58 6.94
C CYS A 160 6.33 9.32 5.82
N ILE A 161 7.11 8.25 5.98
CA ILE A 161 7.96 7.65 4.96
C ILE A 161 7.27 6.38 4.50
N PHE A 162 6.93 6.31 3.21
CA PHE A 162 6.25 5.16 2.63
C PHE A 162 7.26 4.29 1.91
N ILE A 163 7.44 3.07 2.41
CA ILE A 163 8.39 2.09 1.85
C ILE A 163 7.60 1.15 0.94
N PRO A 164 7.83 1.17 -0.38
CA PRO A 164 7.12 0.31 -1.33
C PRO A 164 7.39 -1.17 -1.02
N ILE A 165 6.35 -2.00 -1.10
CA ILE A 165 6.46 -3.45 -0.89
C ILE A 165 6.66 -4.12 -2.25
N PRO A 166 7.84 -4.71 -2.55
CA PRO A 166 8.15 -5.20 -3.91
C PRO A 166 7.15 -6.22 -4.45
N HIS A 167 6.66 -7.11 -3.59
CA HIS A 167 5.75 -8.19 -3.95
C HIS A 167 4.25 -7.82 -3.78
N ARG A 168 3.93 -6.59 -3.38
CA ARG A 168 2.56 -6.06 -3.29
C ARG A 168 2.50 -4.65 -3.88
N PRO A 169 2.49 -4.50 -5.22
CA PRO A 169 2.42 -3.20 -5.88
C PRO A 169 1.25 -2.36 -5.37
N GLY A 170 1.49 -1.07 -5.12
CA GLY A 170 0.50 -0.15 -4.55
C GLY A 170 0.24 -0.30 -3.06
N ARG A 171 1.02 -1.13 -2.35
CA ARG A 171 1.03 -1.22 -0.88
C ARG A 171 2.36 -0.76 -0.32
N TYR A 172 2.31 -0.10 0.83
CA TYR A 172 3.44 0.53 1.48
C TYR A 172 3.48 0.23 2.96
N TYR A 173 4.67 -0.05 3.49
CA TYR A 173 4.92 0.11 4.91
C TYR A 173 5.00 1.60 5.25
N VAL A 174 4.64 1.98 6.47
CA VAL A 174 4.64 3.39 6.88
C VAL A 174 5.48 3.57 8.13
N LYS A 175 6.62 4.24 7.97
CA LYS A 175 7.45 4.70 9.09
C LYS A 175 7.10 6.16 9.39
N LYS A 176 6.81 6.49 10.65
CA LYS A 176 6.37 7.83 11.05
C LYS A 176 7.41 8.52 11.93
N ARG A 177 7.80 9.74 11.59
CA ARG A 177 8.57 10.64 12.46
C ARG A 177 7.59 11.58 13.17
N VAL A 178 7.43 11.44 14.48
CA VAL A 178 6.32 12.06 15.22
C VAL A 178 6.67 13.48 15.69
N ALA A 179 5.90 14.46 15.21
CA ALA A 179 5.99 15.89 15.47
C ALA A 179 7.41 16.43 15.70
N PRO A 180 8.37 16.20 14.78
CA PRO A 180 9.77 16.53 15.02
C PRO A 180 10.07 18.04 15.07
N TRP A 181 9.08 18.87 14.73
CA TRP A 181 9.10 20.33 14.89
C TRP A 181 8.86 20.80 16.34
N LEU A 182 8.32 19.94 17.22
CA LEU A 182 8.22 20.24 18.64
C LEU A 182 9.60 20.09 19.29
N LYS A 183 10.07 21.15 19.95
CA LYS A 183 11.32 21.21 20.72
C LYS A 183 11.00 21.46 22.20
N ASP A 184 11.90 21.07 23.09
CA ASP A 184 11.76 21.35 24.52
C ASP A 184 11.54 22.84 24.83
N PRO A 185 10.63 23.19 25.77
CA PRO A 185 9.81 22.30 26.62
C PRO A 185 8.44 21.93 26.01
N LYS A 186 8.20 22.22 24.72
CA LYS A 186 6.90 21.97 24.05
C LYS A 186 6.74 20.54 23.55
N ARG A 187 7.77 19.71 23.63
CA ARG A 187 7.71 18.30 23.24
C ARG A 187 7.48 17.47 24.51
N PRO A 188 6.38 16.70 24.59
CA PRO A 188 6.17 15.84 25.75
C PRO A 188 7.18 14.69 25.81
N ASP A 189 7.62 14.32 27.01
CA ASP A 189 8.62 13.26 27.23
C ASP A 189 8.13 11.86 26.78
N TYR A 190 6.83 11.61 26.83
CA TYR A 190 6.21 10.37 26.35
C TYR A 190 6.14 10.29 24.81
N LEU A 191 6.44 11.37 24.09
CA LEU A 191 6.31 11.40 22.64
C LEU A 191 7.54 10.77 21.97
N GLY A 192 7.45 9.48 21.68
CA GLY A 192 8.44 8.73 20.90
C GLY A 192 8.86 9.46 19.61
N LYS A 193 10.14 9.39 19.25
CA LYS A 193 10.67 10.07 18.05
C LYS A 193 10.16 9.43 16.75
N TRP A 194 10.01 8.11 16.75
CA TRP A 194 9.65 7.30 15.60
C TRP A 194 8.55 6.31 15.98
N SER A 195 7.62 6.09 15.05
CA SER A 195 6.69 4.96 15.07
C SER A 195 6.97 4.06 13.87
N GLN A 196 7.28 2.79 14.15
CA GLN A 196 7.78 1.81 13.17
C GLN A 196 6.98 0.50 13.21
N PHE A 197 5.76 0.55 13.74
CA PHE A 197 4.96 -0.65 13.93
C PHE A 197 4.60 -1.33 12.60
N GLY A 198 4.72 -2.66 12.56
CA GLY A 198 4.45 -3.45 11.36
C GLY A 198 5.44 -3.26 10.21
N VAL A 199 6.52 -2.50 10.40
CA VAL A 199 7.56 -2.26 9.38
C VAL A 199 8.72 -3.24 9.58
N PRO A 200 8.91 -4.25 8.71
CA PRO A 200 10.09 -5.11 8.76
C PRO A 200 11.36 -4.34 8.38
N ALA A 201 12.53 -4.89 8.72
CA ALA A 201 13.82 -4.39 8.22
C ALA A 201 13.89 -4.58 6.70
N THR A 202 13.62 -3.50 5.97
CA THR A 202 13.37 -3.48 4.53
C THR A 202 14.23 -2.41 3.88
N VAL A 203 14.78 -2.74 2.71
CA VAL A 203 15.56 -1.81 1.88
C VAL A 203 14.63 -0.77 1.26
N TRP A 204 14.94 0.49 1.51
CA TRP A 204 14.29 1.65 0.93
C TRP A 204 15.25 2.40 0.03
N PHE A 205 14.90 2.51 -1.26
CA PHE A 205 15.68 3.26 -2.25
C PHE A 205 15.20 4.70 -2.30
N THR A 206 16.12 5.65 -2.07
CA THR A 206 15.89 7.09 -2.27
C THR A 206 16.32 7.53 -3.68
N HIS A 207 17.16 6.72 -4.33
CA HIS A 207 17.53 6.85 -5.74
C HIS A 207 17.87 5.47 -6.33
N LEU A 208 17.25 5.11 -7.45
CA LEU A 208 17.53 3.85 -8.15
C LEU A 208 17.50 4.07 -9.68
N PRO A 209 18.65 4.36 -10.30
CA PRO A 209 18.80 4.33 -11.76
C PRO A 209 18.47 2.94 -12.31
N PRO A 210 17.79 2.82 -13.48
CA PRO A 210 17.44 1.52 -14.08
C PRO A 210 18.64 0.60 -14.36
N ASP A 211 19.81 1.17 -14.60
CA ASP A 211 21.05 0.49 -14.92
C ASP A 211 22.12 0.67 -13.84
N ALA A 212 21.67 0.83 -12.59
CA ALA A 212 22.58 0.89 -11.47
C ALA A 212 23.40 -0.39 -11.33
N SER A 213 24.72 -0.25 -11.26
CA SER A 213 25.67 -1.35 -11.08
C SER A 213 26.34 -1.36 -9.70
N GLU A 214 26.05 -0.35 -8.88
CA GLU A 214 26.61 -0.15 -7.54
C GLU A 214 25.56 0.47 -6.63
N THR A 215 25.70 0.28 -5.33
CA THR A 215 24.83 0.86 -4.31
C THR A 215 25.62 1.56 -3.22
N TRP A 216 25.24 2.78 -2.86
CA TRP A 216 25.68 3.44 -1.63
C TRP A 216 24.57 3.37 -0.58
N PHE A 217 24.93 2.82 0.59
CA PHE A 217 23.99 2.47 1.65
C PHE A 217 24.23 3.34 2.88
N CYS A 218 23.22 4.13 3.26
CA CYS A 218 23.30 5.04 4.41
C CYS A 218 22.66 4.41 5.65
N GLU A 219 23.04 4.89 6.84
CA GLU A 219 22.44 4.44 8.10
C GLU A 219 20.98 4.89 8.25
N GLY A 220 20.72 6.18 8.02
CA GLY A 220 19.39 6.78 8.19
C GLY A 220 18.67 7.12 6.88
N GLU A 221 17.34 7.26 6.97
CA GLU A 221 16.53 7.72 5.85
C GLU A 221 16.89 9.14 5.38
N TRP A 222 17.21 10.03 6.32
CA TRP A 222 17.55 11.42 5.99
C TRP A 222 18.87 11.50 5.23
N ASP A 223 19.87 10.72 5.65
CA ASP A 223 21.16 10.58 4.97
C ASP A 223 21.00 10.07 3.54
N ALA A 224 20.20 9.01 3.37
CA ALA A 224 19.91 8.47 2.05
C ALA A 224 19.20 9.48 1.15
N ILE A 225 18.31 10.31 1.68
CA ILE A 225 17.65 11.38 0.90
C ILE A 225 18.67 12.41 0.44
N ARG A 226 19.53 12.87 1.35
CA ARG A 226 20.52 13.94 1.07
C ARG A 226 21.58 13.45 0.09
N LEU A 227 22.08 12.23 0.26
CA LEU A 227 23.04 11.64 -0.67
C LEU A 227 22.41 11.39 -2.05
N ALA A 228 21.14 10.99 -2.10
CA ALA A 228 20.39 10.87 -3.35
C ALA A 228 20.22 12.19 -4.10
N GLN A 229 20.16 13.33 -3.42
CA GLN A 229 20.13 14.64 -4.08
C GLN A 229 21.44 14.93 -4.80
N LEU A 230 22.58 14.59 -4.18
CA LEU A 230 23.88 14.71 -4.83
C LEU A 230 24.02 13.74 -6.00
N ALA A 231 23.68 12.46 -5.80
CA ALA A 231 23.77 11.41 -6.83
C ALA A 231 22.97 11.79 -8.09
N ARG A 232 21.77 12.35 -7.94
CA ARG A 232 20.91 12.77 -9.05
C ARG A 232 21.50 13.87 -9.95
N GLN A 233 22.51 14.59 -9.47
CA GLN A 233 23.19 15.64 -10.23
C GLN A 233 24.38 15.09 -11.04
N GLN A 234 24.65 13.78 -10.95
CA GLN A 234 25.82 13.15 -11.50
C GLN A 234 25.43 12.21 -12.65
N PRO A 235 26.34 11.96 -13.60
CA PRO A 235 26.15 10.92 -14.61
C PRO A 235 26.32 9.50 -14.04
N ASP A 236 26.85 9.39 -12.82
CA ASP A 236 27.09 8.13 -12.13
C ASP A 236 25.76 7.39 -11.87
N LYS A 237 25.70 6.12 -12.23
CA LYS A 237 24.50 5.26 -12.08
C LYS A 237 24.58 4.48 -10.78
N ILE A 238 24.68 5.19 -9.66
CA ILE A 238 24.80 4.58 -8.33
C ILE A 238 23.45 4.64 -7.63
N ALA A 239 22.95 3.49 -7.17
CA ALA A 239 21.75 3.42 -6.35
C ALA A 239 22.04 3.96 -4.95
N ILE A 240 21.11 4.71 -4.35
CA ILE A 240 21.19 5.18 -2.97
C ILE A 240 20.05 4.55 -2.17
N ALA A 241 20.40 3.89 -1.06
CA ALA A 241 19.45 3.17 -0.22
C ALA A 241 19.79 3.30 1.27
N CYS A 242 18.81 2.97 2.10
CA CYS A 242 19.00 2.65 3.52
C CYS A 242 18.08 1.49 3.93
N SER A 243 18.14 1.11 5.20
CA SER A 243 17.20 0.18 5.84
C SER A 243 16.26 0.93 6.77
N THR A 244 15.00 0.48 6.85
CA THR A 244 14.03 0.97 7.84
C THR A 244 14.46 0.76 9.29
N ALA A 245 15.43 -0.11 9.55
CA ALA A 245 15.88 -0.50 10.89
C ALA A 245 17.21 0.13 11.37
N GLY A 246 17.80 1.05 10.59
CA GLY A 246 19.07 1.71 10.94
C GLY A 246 20.22 0.74 11.19
N CYS A 247 21.13 1.08 12.12
CA CYS A 247 22.26 0.23 12.50
C CYS A 247 21.89 -0.95 13.43
N GLY A 248 20.64 -1.02 13.91
CA GLY A 248 20.23 -1.98 14.94
C GLY A 248 19.92 -3.39 14.43
N SER A 249 19.56 -3.54 13.15
CA SER A 249 19.31 -4.86 12.55
C SER A 249 19.57 -4.85 11.05
N VAL A 250 19.95 -6.02 10.54
CA VAL A 250 20.24 -6.21 9.12
C VAL A 250 18.98 -6.70 8.40
N PRO A 251 18.62 -6.15 7.22
CA PRO A 251 17.58 -6.71 6.38
C PRO A 251 17.80 -8.18 6.07
N LYS A 252 16.72 -8.91 5.80
CA LYS A 252 16.81 -10.33 5.43
C LYS A 252 17.56 -10.51 4.09
N PRO A 253 18.13 -11.69 3.81
CA PRO A 253 18.88 -11.93 2.57
C PRO A 253 18.11 -11.53 1.30
N GLU A 254 16.82 -11.83 1.22
CA GLU A 254 15.98 -11.45 0.07
C GLU A 254 15.89 -9.93 -0.17
N GLU A 255 16.07 -9.13 0.88
CA GLU A 255 16.09 -7.67 0.79
C GLU A 255 17.47 -7.16 0.35
N LEU A 256 18.55 -7.79 0.83
CA LEU A 256 19.93 -7.45 0.45
C LEU A 256 20.25 -7.82 -1.01
N GLU A 257 19.60 -8.86 -1.55
CA GLU A 257 19.69 -9.25 -2.95
C GLU A 257 19.13 -8.18 -3.91
N ARG A 258 18.24 -7.31 -3.43
CA ARG A 258 17.69 -6.21 -4.23
C ARG A 258 18.71 -5.10 -4.50
N LEU A 259 19.79 -5.01 -3.72
CA LEU A 259 20.82 -3.97 -3.87
C LEU A 259 21.70 -4.27 -5.09
N PRO A 260 21.75 -3.39 -6.11
CA PRO A 260 22.59 -3.59 -7.28
C PRO A 260 24.08 -3.62 -6.95
N GLY A 261 24.76 -4.66 -7.45
CA GLY A 261 26.21 -4.80 -7.47
C GLY A 261 26.91 -4.72 -6.10
N GLU A 262 28.06 -4.04 -6.08
CA GLU A 262 28.83 -3.78 -4.85
C GLU A 262 28.13 -2.72 -4.00
N VAL A 263 28.20 -2.88 -2.69
CA VAL A 263 27.51 -2.03 -1.72
C VAL A 263 28.53 -1.30 -0.84
N THR A 264 28.65 0.01 -1.03
CA THR A 264 29.47 0.88 -0.20
C THR A 264 28.64 1.44 0.95
N ILE A 265 29.06 1.20 2.19
CA ILE A 265 28.30 1.52 3.40
C ILE A 265 28.87 2.80 4.02
N PHE A 266 28.01 3.82 4.18
CA PHE A 266 28.30 5.10 4.83
C PHE A 266 27.44 5.23 6.09
N TYR A 267 27.95 4.73 7.21
CA TYR A 267 27.30 4.84 8.53
C TYR A 267 27.93 5.95 9.36
N ASP A 268 27.23 6.33 10.43
CA ASP A 268 27.57 7.49 11.24
C ASP A 268 28.96 7.33 11.88
N ARG A 269 29.68 8.45 11.97
CA ARG A 269 31.00 8.53 12.60
C ARG A 269 30.90 9.25 13.92
N ASN A 270 31.90 9.09 14.78
CA ASN A 270 31.98 9.78 16.08
C ASN A 270 30.77 9.53 17.00
N ASP A 271 30.09 8.39 16.88
CA ASP A 271 29.02 8.04 17.83
C ASP A 271 29.51 7.97 19.26
N GLU A 272 28.60 8.19 20.21
CA GLU A 272 28.87 7.87 21.60
C GLU A 272 29.14 6.38 21.75
N PRO A 273 30.27 5.99 22.38
CA PRO A 273 30.55 4.58 22.59
C PRO A 273 29.53 4.00 23.57
N LYS A 274 29.11 2.76 23.30
CA LYS A 274 28.35 1.93 24.23
C LYS A 274 29.21 1.61 25.47
N ALA A 275 28.58 1.01 26.48
CA ALA A 275 29.24 0.61 27.72
C ALA A 275 30.44 -0.34 27.50
N ASP A 276 30.45 -1.10 26.40
CA ASP A 276 31.52 -2.00 25.99
C ASP A 276 32.61 -1.32 25.12
N GLY A 277 32.52 0.00 24.92
CA GLY A 277 33.46 0.79 24.13
C GLY A 277 33.21 0.75 22.61
N THR A 278 32.26 -0.06 22.14
CA THR A 278 31.92 -0.13 20.71
C THR A 278 31.08 1.07 20.27
N ARG A 279 31.21 1.45 19.00
CA ARG A 279 30.43 2.54 18.40
C ARG A 279 29.30 1.96 17.53
N PRO A 280 28.04 2.39 17.72
CA PRO A 280 26.88 1.88 16.98
C PRO A 280 27.04 1.86 15.45
N GLY A 281 27.49 2.95 14.82
CA GLY A 281 27.69 3.05 13.38
C GLY A 281 28.73 2.07 12.86
N ASP A 282 29.89 1.97 13.53
CA ASP A 282 30.96 1.02 13.17
C ASP A 282 30.48 -0.44 13.28
N GLU A 283 29.78 -0.77 14.36
CA GLU A 283 29.25 -2.12 14.59
C GLU A 283 28.16 -2.48 13.56
N GLY A 284 27.26 -1.53 13.27
CA GLY A 284 26.20 -1.67 12.28
C GLY A 284 26.74 -1.87 10.87
N ALA A 285 27.75 -1.09 10.47
CA ALA A 285 28.39 -1.19 9.17
C ALA A 285 29.07 -2.56 8.99
N LYS A 286 29.76 -3.06 10.02
CA LYS A 286 30.37 -4.40 10.02
C LYS A 286 29.33 -5.51 9.90
N LYS A 287 28.23 -5.43 10.66
CA LYS A 287 27.13 -6.41 10.58
C LYS A 287 26.51 -6.46 9.18
N LEU A 288 26.26 -5.30 8.57
CA LEU A 288 25.72 -5.22 7.23
C LEU A 288 26.71 -5.72 6.18
N ALA A 289 27.99 -5.33 6.27
CA ALA A 289 29.04 -5.79 5.36
C ALA A 289 29.18 -7.32 5.38
N LEU A 290 29.14 -7.93 6.57
CA LEU A 290 29.19 -9.38 6.74
C LEU A 290 28.00 -10.07 6.06
N ALA A 291 26.79 -9.53 6.25
CA ALA A 291 25.58 -10.09 5.65
C ALA A 291 25.51 -9.95 4.11
N LEU A 292 26.29 -9.04 3.53
CA LEU A 292 26.41 -8.85 2.09
C LEU A 292 27.38 -9.83 1.41
N ALA A 293 27.97 -10.78 2.17
CA ALA A 293 28.72 -11.93 1.67
C ALA A 293 29.79 -11.58 0.61
N GLY A 294 30.63 -10.58 0.90
CA GLY A 294 31.73 -10.14 0.03
C GLY A 294 31.39 -8.99 -0.92
N ARG A 295 30.11 -8.58 -1.03
CA ARG A 295 29.70 -7.38 -1.79
C ARG A 295 29.78 -6.08 -0.98
N GLY A 296 29.90 -6.17 0.34
CA GLY A 296 29.97 -5.01 1.23
C GLY A 296 31.37 -4.38 1.28
N ARG A 297 31.43 -3.05 1.25
CA ARG A 297 32.63 -2.23 1.49
C ARG A 297 32.28 -1.16 2.51
N ILE A 298 33.11 -1.00 3.54
CA ILE A 298 32.86 0.04 4.56
C ILE A 298 33.63 1.29 4.15
N ALA A 299 32.91 2.39 3.88
CA ALA A 299 33.48 3.70 3.63
C ALA A 299 33.27 4.61 4.82
N GLN A 300 34.18 5.56 5.00
CA GLN A 300 34.06 6.59 6.03
C GLN A 300 33.31 7.78 5.46
N VAL A 301 32.29 8.29 6.15
CA VAL A 301 31.68 9.58 5.82
C VAL A 301 32.76 10.70 5.85
N PRO A 302 32.87 11.54 4.79
CA PRO A 302 33.79 12.68 4.78
C PRO A 302 33.58 13.57 6.00
N MET A 303 34.67 13.93 6.69
CA MET A 303 34.60 14.62 7.97
C MET A 303 35.78 15.58 8.13
N PRO A 304 35.59 16.76 8.77
CA PRO A 304 36.68 17.66 9.07
C PRO A 304 37.70 17.03 10.03
N ASP A 305 38.98 17.37 9.88
CA ASP A 305 40.09 16.85 10.71
C ASP A 305 39.86 17.02 12.22
N LYS A 306 39.08 18.02 12.62
CA LYS A 306 38.72 18.31 14.02
C LYS A 306 37.20 18.42 14.17
N CYS A 307 36.50 17.31 14.00
CA CYS A 307 35.06 17.24 14.26
C CYS A 307 34.79 16.96 15.74
N SER A 308 34.10 17.89 16.43
CA SER A 308 33.63 17.72 17.81
C SER A 308 32.17 17.26 17.89
N LEU A 309 31.47 17.18 16.76
CA LEU A 309 30.09 16.73 16.71
C LEU A 309 30.04 15.21 16.87
N LYS A 310 29.19 14.74 17.78
CA LYS A 310 28.92 13.32 18.02
C LYS A 310 27.81 12.86 17.07
N GLY A 311 27.94 11.65 16.51
CA GLY A 311 27.03 11.15 15.48
C GLY A 311 27.11 11.96 14.20
N TRP A 312 28.33 12.16 13.69
CA TRP A 312 28.58 12.82 12.41
C TRP A 312 28.11 11.94 11.26
N ASP A 313 27.01 12.35 10.64
CA ASP A 313 26.32 11.60 9.59
C ASP A 313 26.56 12.19 8.18
N VAL A 314 25.99 11.55 7.16
CA VAL A 314 26.09 11.98 5.76
C VAL A 314 25.47 13.35 5.55
N SER A 315 24.33 13.62 6.20
CA SER A 315 23.66 14.91 6.11
C SER A 315 24.52 16.04 6.67
N ASN A 316 25.26 15.80 7.77
CA ASN A 316 26.18 16.76 8.39
C ASN A 316 27.35 17.07 7.45
N ALA A 317 27.91 16.06 6.78
CA ALA A 317 28.97 16.26 5.80
C ALA A 317 28.48 17.13 4.63
N ILE A 318 27.30 16.84 4.09
CA ILE A 318 26.73 17.65 3.00
C ILE A 318 26.48 19.09 3.45
N ASP A 319 25.93 19.29 4.65
CA ASP A 319 25.68 20.62 5.22
C ASP A 319 26.99 21.38 5.52
N ALA A 320 28.09 20.67 5.80
CA ALA A 320 29.43 21.24 5.95
C ALA A 320 30.13 21.53 4.61
N GLY A 321 29.49 21.24 3.47
CA GLY A 321 29.98 21.57 2.13
C GLY A 321 30.75 20.45 1.43
N TYR A 322 30.77 19.23 1.98
CA TYR A 322 31.36 18.08 1.28
C TYR A 322 30.54 17.70 0.05
N SER A 323 31.25 17.50 -1.05
CA SER A 323 30.72 17.29 -2.39
C SER A 323 30.64 15.80 -2.74
N TRP A 324 29.96 15.49 -3.85
CA TRP A 324 29.93 14.12 -4.39
C TRP A 324 31.33 13.53 -4.63
N SER A 325 32.30 14.33 -5.05
CA SER A 325 33.68 13.88 -5.24
C SER A 325 34.37 13.48 -3.94
N ASP A 326 34.04 14.13 -2.82
CA ASP A 326 34.58 13.77 -1.51
C ASP A 326 34.06 12.39 -1.07
N PHE A 327 32.76 12.16 -1.27
CA PHE A 327 32.17 10.83 -1.03
C PHE A 327 32.77 9.77 -1.95
N LYS A 328 33.00 10.07 -3.24
CA LYS A 328 33.68 9.13 -4.16
C LYS A 328 35.10 8.82 -3.71
N HIS A 329 35.84 9.81 -3.20
CA HIS A 329 37.18 9.59 -2.66
C HIS A 329 37.14 8.64 -1.46
N CYS A 330 36.19 8.83 -0.53
CA CYS A 330 35.99 7.93 0.60
C CYS A 330 35.52 6.53 0.18
N ALA A 331 34.65 6.42 -0.85
CA ALA A 331 34.22 5.14 -1.41
C ALA A 331 35.38 4.38 -2.07
N ALA A 332 36.26 5.07 -2.80
CA ALA A 332 37.44 4.46 -3.40
C ALA A 332 38.46 3.97 -2.35
N ALA A 333 38.49 4.61 -1.18
CA ALA A 333 39.28 4.18 -0.03
C ALA A 333 38.57 3.11 0.83
N ALA A 334 37.37 2.66 0.45
CA ALA A 334 36.60 1.71 1.23
C ALA A 334 37.30 0.35 1.27
N SER A 335 37.43 -0.21 2.47
CA SER A 335 38.09 -1.49 2.68
C SER A 335 37.11 -2.66 2.55
N LEU A 336 37.57 -3.74 1.94
CA LEU A 336 37.03 -5.08 2.15
C LEU A 336 37.25 -5.49 3.62
N MET A 337 36.28 -6.15 4.24
CA MET A 337 36.59 -6.92 5.44
C MET A 337 37.50 -8.09 5.02
N GLN A 338 38.67 -8.21 5.66
CA GLN A 338 39.59 -9.32 5.41
C GLN A 338 38.99 -10.62 5.95
N GLU A 339 39.16 -11.73 5.22
CA GLU A 339 38.66 -13.07 5.60
C GLU A 339 39.11 -13.51 7.01
N GLU A 340 40.20 -12.95 7.55
CA GLU A 340 40.71 -13.26 8.90
C GLU A 340 39.79 -12.74 10.04
N GLU A 341 39.02 -11.66 9.82
CA GLU A 341 38.01 -11.20 10.81
C GLU A 341 36.68 -11.96 10.72
N MET A 342 36.44 -12.73 9.64
CA MET A 342 35.28 -13.63 9.53
C MET A 342 35.38 -14.85 10.47
N PHE A 343 36.60 -15.22 10.90
CA PHE A 343 36.87 -16.42 11.71
C PHE A 343 36.89 -16.18 13.22
N LEU A 344 37.10 -14.93 13.68
CA LEU A 344 37.19 -14.60 15.11
C LEU A 344 35.83 -14.38 15.80
N GLY A 345 34.72 -14.45 15.06
CA GLY A 345 33.35 -14.27 15.58
C GLY A 345 32.59 -15.56 15.93
N GLN A 346 33.17 -16.75 15.66
CA GLN A 346 32.55 -18.02 16.03
C GLN A 346 33.21 -18.55 17.31
N GLY A 347 32.67 -18.16 18.47
CA GLY A 347 32.89 -18.92 19.69
C GLY A 347 32.34 -20.33 19.50
N GLU A 348 33.19 -21.34 19.61
CA GLU A 348 32.83 -22.74 19.51
C GLU A 348 31.71 -23.10 20.50
N PRO A 349 30.76 -23.99 20.13
CA PRO A 349 29.82 -24.56 21.06
C PRO A 349 30.58 -25.44 22.04
N ALA A 350 30.52 -25.11 23.33
CA ALA A 350 31.14 -25.92 24.38
C ALA A 350 30.61 -27.37 24.31
N GLU A 351 31.50 -28.30 23.95
CA GLU A 351 31.29 -29.73 24.01
C GLU A 351 31.11 -30.18 25.46
N ASN A 352 30.18 -31.11 25.64
CA ASN A 352 29.96 -31.85 26.87
C ASN A 352 31.11 -32.83 27.15
N VAL A 353 31.15 -33.27 28.42
CA VAL A 353 31.73 -34.51 28.99
C VAL A 353 33.04 -34.28 29.78
N PRO A 354 33.28 -34.93 30.95
CA PRO A 354 32.38 -35.39 32.03
C PRO A 354 32.84 -34.87 33.41
N ALA A 355 31.97 -34.95 34.43
CA ALA A 355 32.42 -34.94 35.82
C ALA A 355 32.02 -36.26 36.49
N SER A 356 33.00 -37.12 36.72
CA SER A 356 32.97 -38.20 37.68
C SER A 356 33.49 -37.70 39.02
N SER A 357 32.73 -37.89 40.09
CA SER A 357 33.27 -38.30 41.41
C SER A 357 32.13 -38.60 42.37
N ASP A 358 32.15 -39.81 42.91
CA ASP A 358 31.35 -40.27 44.03
C ASP A 358 31.65 -39.51 45.33
N ALA A 359 30.69 -39.67 46.26
CA ALA A 359 30.82 -39.78 47.72
C ALA A 359 30.19 -38.67 48.59
N ASP A 360 29.16 -39.13 49.32
CA ASP A 360 28.62 -38.75 50.64
C ASP A 360 29.36 -37.66 51.45
N ASP A 361 28.64 -36.72 52.07
CA ASP A 361 28.04 -36.90 53.41
C ASP A 361 27.49 -35.58 54.02
N ASN A 362 26.44 -35.76 54.82
CA ASN A 362 25.97 -34.97 55.96
C ASN A 362 25.34 -33.56 55.86
N ALA A 363 24.21 -33.51 56.58
CA ALA A 363 23.40 -32.39 57.02
C ALA A 363 24.16 -31.31 57.82
N ASP A 364 23.74 -30.04 57.66
CA ASP A 364 23.36 -29.21 58.80
C ASP A 364 22.44 -28.05 58.37
N SER A 365 21.65 -27.66 59.35
CA SER A 365 20.51 -26.78 59.41
C SER A 365 20.84 -25.27 59.33
N GLY A 366 19.85 -24.52 58.80
CA GLY A 366 19.44 -23.25 59.38
C GLY A 366 20.16 -21.96 58.98
N LYS A 367 19.58 -21.22 58.02
CA LYS A 367 19.30 -19.77 58.14
C LYS A 367 18.32 -19.34 57.06
N ILE A 368 17.04 -19.21 57.44
CA ILE A 368 15.99 -18.60 56.63
C ILE A 368 16.21 -17.08 56.64
N VAL A 369 16.57 -16.52 55.48
CA VAL A 369 16.46 -15.07 55.23
C VAL A 369 15.11 -14.85 54.57
N ASN A 370 14.20 -14.14 55.26
CA ASN A 370 12.90 -13.76 54.70
C ASN A 370 13.11 -12.80 53.53
N HIS A 371 12.77 -13.23 52.31
CA HIS A 371 12.59 -12.33 51.18
C HIS A 371 11.30 -11.51 51.37
N PRO A 372 11.28 -10.21 51.02
CA PRO A 372 10.08 -9.38 51.09
C PRO A 372 8.97 -9.99 50.22
N SER A 373 7.76 -10.02 50.76
CA SER A 373 6.57 -10.55 50.11
C SER A 373 6.29 -9.83 48.78
N PHE A 374 6.55 -10.53 47.69
CA PHE A 374 6.22 -10.06 46.35
C PHE A 374 4.70 -10.12 46.16
N THR A 375 4.07 -8.95 45.99
CA THR A 375 2.64 -8.87 45.72
C THR A 375 2.47 -8.79 44.20
N PRO A 376 1.93 -9.80 43.52
CA PRO A 376 1.76 -9.77 42.06
C PRO A 376 0.79 -8.67 41.66
N LEU A 377 1.12 -7.92 40.61
CA LEU A 377 0.27 -6.88 40.02
C LEU A 377 -1.06 -7.48 39.57
N ASN A 378 -2.17 -6.76 39.81
CA ASN A 378 -3.49 -7.20 39.34
C ASN A 378 -3.64 -7.00 37.82
N ALA A 379 -4.66 -7.61 37.20
CA ALA A 379 -4.83 -7.58 35.75
C ALA A 379 -4.98 -6.16 35.16
N GLU A 380 -5.56 -5.23 35.92
CA GLU A 380 -5.72 -3.83 35.52
C GLU A 380 -4.37 -3.09 35.51
N GLN A 381 -3.55 -3.31 36.54
CA GLN A 381 -2.20 -2.75 36.64
C GLN A 381 -1.26 -3.31 35.56
N LEU A 382 -1.41 -4.59 35.20
CA LEU A 382 -0.66 -5.19 34.09
C LEU A 382 -1.03 -4.54 32.75
N LEU A 383 -2.32 -4.30 32.52
CA LEU A 383 -2.78 -3.63 31.30
C LEU A 383 -2.31 -2.18 31.24
N GLN A 384 -2.30 -1.46 32.37
CA GLN A 384 -1.74 -0.11 32.44
C GLN A 384 -0.25 -0.08 32.09
N GLU A 385 0.55 -0.97 32.67
CA GLU A 385 1.99 -1.07 32.36
C GLU A 385 2.26 -1.50 30.91
N ILE A 386 1.39 -2.32 30.32
CA ILE A 386 1.48 -2.70 28.90
C ILE A 386 1.08 -1.53 28.00
N ASP A 387 0.01 -0.81 28.33
CA ASP A 387 -0.41 0.40 27.62
C ASP A 387 0.67 1.49 27.74
N ALA A 388 1.38 1.58 28.87
CA ALA A 388 2.56 2.43 29.09
C ALA A 388 3.68 2.11 28.11
N LEU A 389 4.03 0.82 28.00
CA LEU A 389 5.06 0.35 27.07
C LEU A 389 4.67 0.62 25.62
N ILE A 390 3.40 0.45 25.26
CA ILE A 390 2.86 0.77 23.93
C ILE A 390 2.94 2.29 23.66
N ALA A 391 2.61 3.13 24.65
CA ALA A 391 2.64 4.58 24.52
C ALA A 391 4.07 5.14 24.33
N GLN A 392 5.08 4.46 24.89
CA GLN A 392 6.49 4.86 24.78
C GLN A 392 7.10 4.63 23.38
N ASP A 393 6.42 3.87 22.49
CA ASP A 393 6.82 3.65 21.09
C ASP A 393 8.29 3.21 20.94
N LEU A 394 8.73 2.33 21.84
CA LEU A 394 10.11 1.88 21.93
C LEU A 394 10.47 0.92 20.79
N PRO A 395 11.73 0.92 20.31
CA PRO A 395 12.20 -0.08 19.36
C PRO A 395 11.95 -1.52 19.87
N GLN A 396 11.64 -2.45 18.96
CA GLN A 396 11.35 -3.85 19.31
C GLN A 396 12.46 -4.49 20.17
N SER A 397 13.72 -4.12 19.93
CA SER A 397 14.86 -4.58 20.73
C SER A 397 14.82 -4.11 22.19
N GLN A 398 14.31 -2.90 22.45
CA GLN A 398 14.11 -2.35 23.78
C GLN A 398 12.88 -2.94 24.47
N ILE A 399 11.80 -3.17 23.71
CA ILE A 399 10.62 -3.88 24.22
C ILE A 399 10.98 -5.31 24.62
N SER A 400 11.76 -6.01 23.79
CA SER A 400 12.30 -7.34 24.11
C SER A 400 13.23 -7.35 25.33
N ALA A 401 13.85 -6.23 25.68
CA ALA A 401 14.66 -6.10 26.90
C ALA A 401 13.80 -5.78 28.14
N LEU A 402 12.68 -5.07 27.97
CA LEU A 402 11.80 -4.63 29.06
C LEU A 402 10.74 -5.65 29.43
N ILE A 403 10.23 -6.44 28.49
CA ILE A 403 9.22 -7.48 28.74
C ILE A 403 9.70 -8.55 29.74
N PRO A 404 10.96 -9.03 29.69
CA PRO A 404 11.50 -9.92 30.73
C PRO A 404 11.50 -9.30 32.13
N ALA A 405 11.82 -8.01 32.24
CA ALA A 405 11.79 -7.27 33.51
C ALA A 405 10.35 -7.10 34.02
N LEU A 406 9.38 -6.84 33.13
CA LEU A 406 7.96 -6.78 33.46
C LEU A 406 7.42 -8.17 33.87
N ALA A 407 7.83 -9.24 33.19
CA ALA A 407 7.46 -10.62 33.54
C ALA A 407 7.92 -10.99 34.96
N HIS A 408 9.16 -10.60 35.31
CA HIS A 408 9.72 -10.79 36.65
C HIS A 408 8.96 -9.97 37.72
N ARG A 409 8.40 -8.80 37.36
CA ARG A 409 7.61 -7.90 38.23
C ARG A 409 6.13 -8.29 38.38
N CYS A 410 5.57 -9.05 37.44
CA CYS A 410 4.13 -9.34 37.41
C CYS A 410 3.77 -10.80 37.72
N ALA A 411 4.76 -11.70 37.85
CA ALA A 411 4.53 -13.16 37.97
C ALA A 411 3.75 -13.81 36.80
N TYR A 412 3.74 -13.15 35.64
CA TYR A 412 3.23 -13.70 34.38
C TYR A 412 4.39 -14.25 33.55
N SER A 413 4.12 -15.28 32.73
CA SER A 413 5.13 -15.74 31.79
C SER A 413 5.44 -14.68 30.74
N GLU A 414 6.69 -14.56 30.32
CA GLU A 414 7.11 -13.63 29.26
C GLU A 414 6.24 -13.76 28.00
N ARG A 415 5.95 -15.00 27.61
CA ARG A 415 5.07 -15.33 26.49
C ARG A 415 3.64 -14.82 26.67
N SER A 416 3.13 -14.81 27.90
CA SER A 416 1.79 -14.26 28.22
C SER A 416 1.78 -12.75 28.12
N ILE A 417 2.83 -12.07 28.60
CA ILE A 417 2.94 -10.61 28.50
C ILE A 417 3.07 -10.18 27.04
N TRP A 418 3.91 -10.86 26.24
CA TRP A 418 4.00 -10.64 24.79
C TRP A 418 2.63 -10.75 24.12
N LYS A 419 1.85 -11.78 24.44
CA LYS A 419 0.54 -11.98 23.86
C LYS A 419 -0.45 -10.87 24.25
N ILE A 420 -0.44 -10.42 25.50
CA ILE A 420 -1.31 -9.33 25.96
C ILE A 420 -0.89 -8.01 25.29
N TYR A 421 0.41 -7.76 25.20
CA TYR A 421 0.97 -6.60 24.49
C TYR A 421 0.52 -6.55 23.03
N GLU A 422 0.66 -7.67 22.29
CA GLU A 422 0.21 -7.77 20.89
C GLU A 422 -1.30 -7.54 20.74
N HIS A 423 -2.10 -8.10 21.65
CA HIS A 423 -3.56 -7.93 21.62
C HIS A 423 -3.98 -6.48 21.90
N ARG A 424 -3.37 -5.83 22.90
CA ARG A 424 -3.65 -4.44 23.25
C ARG A 424 -3.27 -3.47 22.14
N LEU A 425 -2.15 -3.73 21.48
CA LEU A 425 -1.70 -2.95 20.34
C LEU A 425 -2.68 -3.06 19.16
N ALA A 426 -3.13 -4.28 18.84
CA ALA A 426 -4.13 -4.49 17.81
C ALA A 426 -5.49 -3.84 18.13
N GLU A 427 -5.91 -3.83 19.40
CA GLU A 427 -7.14 -3.13 19.83
C GLU A 427 -7.04 -1.62 19.62
N ILE A 428 -5.89 -1.03 19.97
CA ILE A 428 -5.63 0.40 19.78
C ILE A 428 -5.68 0.76 18.28
N GLU A 429 -5.07 -0.06 17.43
CA GLU A 429 -5.04 0.18 15.98
C GLU A 429 -6.42 0.04 15.32
N ILE A 430 -7.21 -0.97 15.72
CA ILE A 430 -8.59 -1.11 15.24
C ILE A 430 -9.43 0.12 15.63
N GLU A 431 -9.23 0.65 16.83
CA GLU A 431 -9.89 1.87 17.29
C GLU A 431 -9.41 3.10 16.50
N GLU A 432 -8.12 3.18 16.16
CA GLU A 432 -7.55 4.21 15.29
C GLU A 432 -8.12 4.16 13.87
N GLU A 433 -8.20 2.97 13.25
CA GLU A 433 -8.79 2.76 11.93
C GLU A 433 -10.27 3.14 11.91
N ARG A 434 -11.02 2.80 12.96
CA ARG A 434 -12.43 3.21 13.10
C ARG A 434 -12.58 4.71 13.19
N THR A 435 -11.73 5.37 13.98
CA THR A 435 -11.75 6.83 14.14
C THR A 435 -11.38 7.54 12.84
N PHE A 436 -10.38 7.03 12.12
CA PHE A 436 -9.98 7.52 10.79
C PHE A 436 -11.10 7.33 9.76
N THR A 437 -11.71 6.15 9.73
CA THR A 437 -12.84 5.82 8.85
C THR A 437 -14.03 6.74 9.13
N ALA A 438 -14.35 6.99 10.41
CA ALA A 438 -15.41 7.91 10.80
C ALA A 438 -15.13 9.35 10.32
N ALA A 439 -13.90 9.85 10.50
CA ALA A 439 -13.51 11.18 10.01
C ALA A 439 -13.57 11.29 8.47
N MET A 440 -13.20 10.23 7.74
CA MET A 440 -13.38 10.18 6.29
C MET A 440 -14.85 10.16 5.89
N ILE A 441 -15.68 9.40 6.61
CA ILE A 441 -17.13 9.40 6.41
C ILE A 441 -17.70 10.80 6.65
N ASP A 442 -17.29 11.49 7.70
CA ASP A 442 -17.72 12.85 7.99
C ASP A 442 -17.30 13.85 6.91
N ALA A 443 -16.07 13.75 6.41
CA ALA A 443 -15.60 14.56 5.28
C ALA A 443 -16.41 14.26 4.00
N LEU A 444 -16.75 12.99 3.74
CA LEU A 444 -17.61 12.59 2.62
C LEU A 444 -19.07 13.06 2.80
N LEU A 445 -19.57 13.10 4.04
CA LEU A 445 -20.89 13.61 4.39
C LEU A 445 -20.95 15.14 4.21
N GLN A 446 -19.91 15.87 4.63
CA GLN A 446 -19.79 17.31 4.38
C GLN A 446 -19.67 17.63 2.89
N ALA A 447 -18.91 16.83 2.13
CA ALA A 447 -18.85 16.96 0.67
C ALA A 447 -20.19 16.64 -0.02
N LYS A 448 -21.09 15.89 0.65
CA LYS A 448 -22.45 15.60 0.16
C LYS A 448 -23.35 16.84 0.20
N GLU A 449 -23.04 17.83 1.03
CA GLU A 449 -23.81 19.09 1.12
C GLU A 449 -23.42 20.10 0.03
N VAL A 450 -22.26 19.93 -0.60
CA VAL A 450 -21.84 20.76 -1.74
C VAL A 450 -22.54 20.24 -3.00
N SER A 451 -23.63 20.90 -3.38
CA SER A 451 -24.43 20.52 -4.54
C SER A 451 -24.50 21.65 -5.57
N ILE A 452 -24.34 21.32 -6.85
CA ILE A 452 -24.23 22.32 -7.92
C ILE A 452 -25.60 22.91 -8.26
N ASP A 453 -25.73 24.23 -8.35
CA ASP A 453 -26.95 24.82 -8.93
C ASP A 453 -26.91 24.71 -10.46
N LEU A 454 -27.85 23.97 -11.05
CA LEU A 454 -27.91 23.81 -12.52
C LEU A 454 -28.23 25.13 -13.23
N HIS A 455 -28.91 26.07 -12.58
CA HIS A 455 -29.19 27.38 -13.17
C HIS A 455 -27.93 28.25 -13.30
N SER A 456 -26.89 27.98 -12.52
CA SER A 456 -25.60 28.68 -12.63
C SER A 456 -24.79 28.25 -13.86
N VAL A 457 -25.10 27.09 -14.44
CA VAL A 457 -24.34 26.49 -15.55
C VAL A 457 -25.15 26.44 -16.85
N LEU A 458 -26.46 26.21 -16.76
CA LEU A 458 -27.33 25.98 -17.91
C LEU A 458 -28.47 27.01 -17.98
N PRO A 459 -28.91 27.40 -19.19
CA PRO A 459 -30.14 28.18 -19.35
C PRO A 459 -31.35 27.46 -18.73
N SER A 460 -32.33 28.20 -18.22
CA SER A 460 -33.51 27.63 -17.54
C SER A 460 -34.28 26.61 -18.37
N ALA A 461 -34.30 26.77 -19.70
CA ALA A 461 -34.94 25.82 -20.62
C ALA A 461 -34.32 24.41 -20.58
N LEU A 462 -33.04 24.29 -20.17
CA LEU A 462 -32.34 23.02 -19.96
C LEU A 462 -32.24 22.67 -18.48
N ALA A 463 -31.93 23.63 -17.60
CA ALA A 463 -31.79 23.37 -16.16
C ALA A 463 -33.07 22.78 -15.56
N GLU A 464 -34.24 23.34 -15.88
CA GLU A 464 -35.52 22.98 -15.25
C GLU A 464 -35.98 21.54 -15.59
N PRO A 465 -35.97 21.09 -16.86
CA PRO A 465 -36.23 19.68 -17.18
C PRO A 465 -35.23 18.71 -16.53
N LEU A 466 -33.95 19.08 -16.44
CA LEU A 466 -32.90 18.21 -15.87
C LEU A 466 -33.02 18.09 -14.36
N LEU A 467 -33.32 19.19 -13.66
CA LEU A 467 -33.63 19.18 -12.23
C LEU A 467 -34.86 18.30 -11.95
N ARG A 468 -35.94 18.47 -12.72
CA ARG A 468 -37.12 17.61 -12.60
C ARG A 468 -36.80 16.14 -12.83
N TYR A 469 -36.01 15.83 -13.86
CA TYR A 469 -35.56 14.46 -14.14
C TYR A 469 -34.71 13.88 -13.00
N ALA A 470 -33.74 14.65 -12.50
CA ALA A 470 -32.88 14.24 -11.39
C ALA A 470 -33.70 13.94 -10.12
N ASN A 471 -34.69 14.80 -9.82
CA ASN A 471 -35.61 14.63 -8.70
C ASN A 471 -36.51 13.39 -8.87
N TRP A 472 -37.10 13.16 -10.06
CA TRP A 472 -37.95 12.00 -10.31
C TRP A 472 -37.22 10.67 -10.13
N LEU A 473 -35.96 10.60 -10.57
CA LEU A 473 -35.15 9.39 -10.40
C LEU A 473 -34.43 9.33 -9.05
N ALA A 474 -34.52 10.37 -8.21
CA ALA A 474 -33.73 10.52 -6.99
C ALA A 474 -32.23 10.25 -7.25
N VAL A 475 -31.69 10.89 -8.28
CA VAL A 475 -30.28 10.82 -8.67
C VAL A 475 -29.61 12.18 -8.49
N ARG A 476 -28.28 12.18 -8.34
CA ARG A 476 -27.49 13.40 -8.24
C ARG A 476 -27.57 14.22 -9.53
N LYS A 477 -27.93 15.50 -9.44
CA LYS A 477 -28.02 16.42 -10.59
C LYS A 477 -26.67 16.63 -11.27
N GLU A 478 -25.57 16.46 -10.54
CA GLU A 478 -24.20 16.48 -11.02
C GLU A 478 -23.96 15.36 -12.05
N ALA A 479 -24.49 14.15 -11.81
CA ALA A 479 -24.34 13.03 -12.74
C ALA A 479 -25.13 13.25 -14.04
N VAL A 480 -26.29 13.92 -13.93
CA VAL A 480 -27.11 14.34 -15.07
C VAL A 480 -26.38 15.41 -15.88
N LEU A 481 -25.83 16.43 -15.21
CA LEU A 481 -25.06 17.50 -15.85
C LEU A 481 -23.82 16.97 -16.57
N LEU A 482 -23.02 16.12 -15.91
CA LEU A 482 -21.83 15.51 -16.51
C LEU A 482 -22.18 14.75 -17.78
N THR A 483 -23.25 13.96 -17.74
CA THR A 483 -23.71 13.20 -18.92
C THR A 483 -24.11 14.15 -20.06
N LEU A 484 -24.79 15.26 -19.76
CA LEU A 484 -25.16 16.25 -20.75
C LEU A 484 -23.93 16.94 -21.36
N LEU A 485 -23.04 17.47 -20.51
CA LEU A 485 -21.84 18.19 -20.96
C LEU A 485 -20.98 17.32 -21.88
N THR A 486 -20.77 16.06 -21.50
CA THR A 486 -20.02 15.08 -22.31
C THR A 486 -20.75 14.68 -23.58
N THR A 487 -22.08 14.69 -23.58
CA THR A 487 -22.83 14.45 -24.83
C THR A 487 -22.69 15.63 -25.77
N VAL A 488 -22.78 16.85 -25.24
CA VAL A 488 -22.73 18.09 -26.02
C VAL A 488 -21.32 18.37 -26.52
N SER A 489 -20.25 18.03 -25.77
CA SER A 489 -18.86 18.16 -26.22
C SER A 489 -18.62 17.44 -27.56
N ALA A 490 -19.13 16.22 -27.71
CA ALA A 490 -19.02 15.44 -28.94
C ALA A 490 -19.81 16.01 -30.14
N LEU A 491 -20.71 16.96 -29.92
CA LEU A 491 -21.51 17.60 -30.97
C LEU A 491 -20.92 18.92 -31.48
N HIS A 492 -19.84 19.40 -30.85
CA HIS A 492 -19.11 20.57 -31.36
C HIS A 492 -18.43 20.23 -32.69
N HIS A 493 -18.24 21.25 -33.53
CA HIS A 493 -17.41 21.12 -34.72
C HIS A 493 -15.96 20.81 -34.29
N ALA A 494 -15.26 19.88 -34.96
CA ALA A 494 -13.92 19.44 -34.53
C ALA A 494 -12.88 20.58 -34.43
N GLN A 495 -13.07 21.63 -35.22
CA GLN A 495 -12.21 22.82 -35.19
C GLN A 495 -12.52 23.79 -34.04
N THR A 496 -13.58 23.58 -33.27
CA THR A 496 -13.96 24.46 -32.16
C THR A 496 -12.86 24.49 -31.10
N THR A 497 -12.48 25.69 -30.66
CA THR A 497 -11.46 25.92 -29.63
C THR A 497 -11.99 26.92 -28.60
N SER A 498 -11.66 26.67 -27.34
CA SER A 498 -11.90 27.60 -26.24
C SER A 498 -10.59 28.32 -25.91
N TRP A 499 -10.67 29.64 -25.81
CA TRP A 499 -9.53 30.51 -25.52
C TRP A 499 -9.68 31.05 -24.12
N LEU A 500 -8.71 30.74 -23.24
CA LEU A 500 -8.66 31.34 -21.90
C LEU A 500 -8.05 32.75 -21.98
N ASN A 501 -6.93 32.88 -22.70
CA ASN A 501 -6.28 34.14 -23.00
C ASN A 501 -5.62 34.06 -24.38
N ARG A 502 -5.98 34.99 -25.28
CA ARG A 502 -5.47 35.02 -26.67
C ARG A 502 -4.00 35.40 -26.75
N ASP A 503 -3.51 36.23 -25.82
CA ASP A 503 -2.14 36.74 -25.84
C ASP A 503 -1.11 35.67 -25.49
N TRP A 504 -1.52 34.63 -24.76
CA TRP A 504 -0.66 33.51 -24.36
C TRP A 504 -0.65 32.37 -25.38
N GLY A 505 -1.46 32.45 -26.44
CA GLY A 505 -1.62 31.35 -27.39
C GLY A 505 -2.27 30.09 -26.79
N PHE A 506 -2.82 30.16 -25.56
CA PHE A 506 -3.37 29.01 -24.87
C PHE A 506 -4.83 28.76 -25.28
N SER A 507 -5.03 27.73 -26.09
CA SER A 507 -6.35 27.28 -26.53
C SER A 507 -6.52 25.78 -26.25
N VAL A 508 -7.74 25.38 -25.92
CA VAL A 508 -8.10 23.99 -25.65
C VAL A 508 -9.31 23.56 -26.46
N LYS A 509 -9.38 22.28 -26.80
CA LYS A 509 -10.59 21.71 -27.43
C LYS A 509 -11.64 21.47 -26.36
N PRO A 510 -12.93 21.71 -26.63
CA PRO A 510 -14.00 21.50 -25.65
C PRO A 510 -14.36 20.00 -25.49
N ASN A 511 -13.38 19.11 -25.57
CA ASN A 511 -13.55 17.67 -25.43
C ASN A 511 -13.64 17.30 -23.94
N LEU A 512 -14.57 16.41 -23.60
CA LEU A 512 -14.79 15.99 -22.22
C LEU A 512 -14.86 14.49 -22.12
N TYR A 513 -14.06 13.91 -21.21
CA TYR A 513 -14.14 12.51 -20.81
C TYR A 513 -14.70 12.47 -19.38
N THR A 514 -15.82 11.77 -19.18
CA THR A 514 -16.46 11.68 -17.87
C THR A 514 -16.88 10.26 -17.58
N ALA A 515 -16.80 9.86 -16.30
CA ALA A 515 -17.29 8.58 -15.82
C ALA A 515 -18.22 8.76 -14.61
N ILE A 516 -19.32 8.00 -14.57
CA ILE A 516 -20.20 7.90 -13.39
C ILE A 516 -19.80 6.65 -12.62
N VAL A 517 -19.12 6.84 -11.50
CA VAL A 517 -18.74 5.75 -10.58
C VAL A 517 -19.76 5.66 -9.45
N ALA A 518 -20.45 4.52 -9.37
CA ALA A 518 -21.41 4.23 -8.32
C ALA A 518 -21.60 2.71 -8.17
N PRO A 519 -22.06 2.21 -7.01
CA PRO A 519 -22.45 0.80 -6.84
C PRO A 519 -23.43 0.31 -7.92
N PRO A 520 -23.54 -1.02 -8.13
CA PRO A 520 -24.60 -1.60 -8.96
C PRO A 520 -25.99 -1.07 -8.57
N SER A 521 -26.91 -1.04 -9.52
CA SER A 521 -28.31 -0.60 -9.32
C SER A 521 -28.53 0.88 -8.95
N GLN A 522 -27.49 1.73 -8.98
CA GLN A 522 -27.60 3.18 -8.73
C GLN A 522 -28.07 4.02 -9.94
N LYS A 523 -28.92 3.46 -10.81
CA LYS A 523 -29.55 4.17 -11.94
C LYS A 523 -28.59 4.86 -12.94
N LYS A 524 -27.33 4.41 -13.02
CA LYS A 524 -26.33 4.89 -14.01
C LYS A 524 -26.84 4.77 -15.46
N SER A 525 -27.31 3.59 -15.84
CA SER A 525 -27.78 3.31 -17.20
C SER A 525 -29.02 4.11 -17.60
N PRO A 526 -30.03 4.32 -16.72
CA PRO A 526 -31.10 5.28 -16.96
C PRO A 526 -30.62 6.69 -17.32
N ILE A 527 -29.66 7.26 -16.58
CA ILE A 527 -29.13 8.61 -16.85
C ILE A 527 -28.51 8.67 -18.25
N VAL A 528 -27.58 7.77 -18.56
CA VAL A 528 -26.91 7.70 -19.87
C VAL A 528 -27.91 7.45 -21.00
N ARG A 529 -28.94 6.63 -20.76
CA ARG A 529 -29.98 6.34 -21.75
C ARG A 529 -30.80 7.58 -22.09
N THR A 530 -31.29 8.30 -21.07
CA THR A 530 -32.19 9.44 -21.28
C THR A 530 -31.46 10.68 -21.75
N ILE A 531 -30.30 10.99 -21.17
CA ILE A 531 -29.60 12.25 -21.43
C ILE A 531 -28.74 12.16 -22.69
N ALA A 532 -28.09 11.02 -22.95
CA ALA A 532 -27.21 10.85 -24.10
C ALA A 532 -27.86 10.04 -25.23
N ARG A 533 -28.15 8.76 -24.98
CA ARG A 533 -28.48 7.80 -26.07
C ARG A 533 -29.80 8.14 -26.78
N GLN A 534 -30.84 8.54 -26.06
CA GLN A 534 -32.15 8.84 -26.67
C GLN A 534 -32.10 10.09 -27.57
N PRO A 535 -31.56 11.24 -27.12
CA PRO A 535 -31.35 12.40 -27.99
C PRO A 535 -30.46 12.09 -29.19
N LEU A 536 -29.31 11.43 -28.99
CA LEU A 536 -28.41 11.07 -30.10
C LEU A 536 -29.09 10.13 -31.11
N LYS A 537 -29.94 9.21 -30.67
CA LYS A 537 -30.72 8.35 -31.57
C LYS A 537 -31.66 9.13 -32.48
N VAL A 538 -32.13 10.30 -32.07
CA VAL A 538 -32.92 11.20 -32.94
C VAL A 538 -32.04 11.74 -34.07
N LEU A 539 -30.82 12.18 -33.74
CA LEU A 539 -29.84 12.65 -34.73
C LEU A 539 -29.40 11.53 -35.66
N GLU A 540 -29.11 10.33 -35.13
CA GLU A 540 -28.74 9.15 -35.92
C GLU A 540 -29.86 8.71 -36.88
N LYS A 541 -31.13 8.81 -36.46
CA LYS A 541 -32.27 8.53 -37.34
C LYS A 541 -32.35 9.53 -38.50
N LYS A 542 -32.11 10.82 -38.22
CA LYS A 542 -32.07 11.86 -39.25
C LYS A 542 -30.94 11.61 -40.24
N ALA A 543 -29.72 11.40 -39.75
CA ALA A 543 -28.55 11.06 -40.58
C ALA A 543 -28.75 9.77 -41.38
N ARG A 544 -29.41 8.75 -40.82
CA ARG A 544 -29.74 7.53 -41.56
C ARG A 544 -30.69 7.81 -42.72
N ARG A 545 -31.71 8.65 -42.52
CA ARG A 545 -32.66 8.99 -43.59
C ARG A 545 -31.96 9.74 -44.71
N GLU A 546 -31.17 10.76 -44.37
CA GLU A 546 -30.37 11.53 -45.33
C GLU A 546 -29.42 10.62 -46.13
N TRP A 547 -28.76 9.68 -45.46
CA TRP A 547 -27.89 8.70 -46.12
C TRP A 547 -28.64 7.75 -47.06
N ILE A 548 -29.85 7.30 -46.68
CA ILE A 548 -30.69 6.45 -47.55
C ILE A 548 -31.15 7.24 -48.79
N GLU A 549 -31.52 8.51 -48.62
CA GLU A 549 -31.90 9.39 -49.73
C GLU A 549 -30.72 9.60 -50.69
N GLN A 550 -29.54 9.94 -50.18
CA GLN A 550 -28.32 10.07 -50.99
C GLN A 550 -27.98 8.78 -51.76
N TRP A 551 -28.14 7.62 -51.13
CA TRP A 551 -27.90 6.33 -51.80
C TRP A 551 -28.92 6.04 -52.91
N ARG A 552 -30.17 6.45 -52.72
CA ARG A 552 -31.21 6.34 -53.76
C ARG A 552 -30.86 7.23 -54.95
N ASP A 553 -30.56 8.50 -54.69
CA ASP A 553 -30.23 9.47 -55.74
C ASP A 553 -28.97 9.04 -56.52
N TYR A 554 -27.96 8.52 -55.82
CA TYR A 554 -26.77 7.93 -56.44
C TYR A 554 -27.13 6.74 -57.34
N LYS A 555 -27.95 5.80 -56.88
CA LYS A 555 -28.34 4.62 -57.67
C LYS A 555 -29.17 4.98 -58.89
N GLU A 556 -30.09 5.93 -58.78
CA GLU A 556 -30.87 6.45 -59.91
C GLU A 556 -29.96 7.14 -60.94
N THR A 557 -29.00 7.95 -60.48
CA THR A 557 -28.04 8.64 -61.35
C THR A 557 -27.07 7.66 -62.03
N GLU A 558 -26.60 6.65 -61.31
CA GLU A 558 -25.73 5.58 -61.84
C GLU A 558 -26.45 4.78 -62.93
N GLN A 559 -27.72 4.40 -62.71
CA GLN A 559 -28.54 3.71 -63.72
C GLN A 559 -28.78 4.58 -64.96
N LEU A 560 -29.10 5.87 -64.77
CA LEU A 560 -29.25 6.80 -65.89
C LEU A 560 -27.93 6.88 -66.68
N TYR A 561 -26.81 7.12 -65.99
CA TYR A 561 -25.49 7.19 -66.61
C TYR A 561 -25.17 5.92 -67.40
N GLU A 562 -25.41 4.73 -66.85
CA GLU A 562 -25.20 3.44 -67.52
C GLU A 562 -26.10 3.26 -68.75
N SER A 563 -27.32 3.80 -68.74
CA SER A 563 -28.27 3.70 -69.85
C SER A 563 -27.98 4.64 -71.04
N LEU A 564 -27.24 5.74 -70.82
CA LEU A 564 -26.93 6.75 -71.85
C LEU A 564 -25.81 6.32 -72.79
N SER A 565 -25.87 6.78 -74.05
CA SER A 565 -24.79 6.62 -75.02
C SER A 565 -23.55 7.47 -74.68
N LYS A 566 -22.42 7.22 -75.35
CA LYS A 566 -21.17 7.98 -75.10
C LYS A 566 -21.29 9.48 -75.39
N GLU A 567 -22.16 9.87 -76.31
CA GLU A 567 -22.40 11.26 -76.70
C GLU A 567 -23.30 11.96 -75.67
N GLU A 568 -24.41 11.32 -75.29
CA GLU A 568 -25.35 11.82 -74.27
C GLU A 568 -24.69 11.93 -72.89
N ARG A 569 -23.78 11.00 -72.54
CA ARG A 569 -22.97 11.11 -71.32
C ARG A 569 -22.10 12.36 -71.29
N ARG A 570 -21.52 12.77 -72.43
CA ARG A 570 -20.67 13.98 -72.50
C ARG A 570 -21.49 15.26 -72.41
N GLU A 571 -22.75 15.22 -72.85
CA GLU A 571 -23.66 16.35 -72.82
C GLU A 571 -24.32 16.51 -71.43
N GLN A 572 -24.83 15.43 -70.85
CA GLN A 572 -25.54 15.46 -69.57
C GLN A 572 -24.61 15.34 -68.34
N PHE A 573 -23.41 14.75 -68.51
CA PHE A 573 -22.41 14.57 -67.44
C PHE A 573 -21.01 15.03 -67.91
N PRO A 574 -20.81 16.35 -68.10
CA PRO A 574 -19.59 16.90 -68.69
C PRO A 574 -18.31 16.59 -67.89
N GLU A 575 -18.42 16.29 -66.60
CA GLU A 575 -17.28 15.97 -65.71
C GLU A 575 -16.88 14.47 -65.70
N ARG A 576 -17.49 13.60 -66.54
CA ARG A 576 -17.10 12.17 -66.71
C ARG A 576 -16.98 11.35 -65.41
N LEU A 577 -17.97 11.42 -64.54
CA LEU A 577 -18.04 10.53 -63.39
C LEU A 577 -19.48 10.03 -63.29
N PRO A 578 -19.76 8.73 -63.09
CA PRO A 578 -20.87 8.45 -62.21
C PRO A 578 -20.56 9.13 -60.86
N PRO A 579 -21.52 9.81 -60.20
CA PRO A 579 -21.29 10.44 -58.91
C PRO A 579 -20.63 9.44 -57.96
N ALA A 580 -19.68 9.86 -57.12
CA ALA A 580 -19.10 8.94 -56.14
C ALA A 580 -20.22 8.40 -55.23
N PRO A 581 -20.18 7.11 -54.83
CA PRO A 581 -21.16 6.59 -53.89
C PRO A 581 -21.14 7.46 -52.62
N PRO A 582 -22.30 7.72 -51.99
CA PRO A 582 -22.33 8.47 -50.75
C PRO A 582 -21.41 7.83 -49.72
N ASP A 583 -20.73 8.69 -48.98
CA ASP A 583 -19.78 8.29 -47.98
C ASP A 583 -20.41 7.41 -46.88
N ARG A 584 -19.60 6.97 -45.94
CA ARG A 584 -20.09 6.18 -44.79
C ARG A 584 -21.25 6.88 -44.09
N ARG A 585 -22.16 6.14 -43.45
CA ARG A 585 -23.26 6.77 -42.70
C ARG A 585 -22.72 7.56 -41.50
N LYS A 586 -23.12 8.82 -41.37
CA LYS A 586 -22.85 9.64 -40.18
C LYS A 586 -23.35 8.97 -38.89
N VAL A 587 -22.47 8.78 -37.92
CA VAL A 587 -22.80 8.27 -36.56
C VAL A 587 -22.31 9.25 -35.51
N PHE A 588 -23.04 9.38 -34.40
CA PHE A 588 -22.72 10.34 -33.34
C PHE A 588 -22.15 9.67 -32.08
N SER A 589 -22.44 8.39 -31.88
CA SER A 589 -21.93 7.62 -30.75
C SER A 589 -21.57 6.19 -31.12
N PHE A 590 -20.69 5.58 -30.31
CA PHE A 590 -20.34 4.17 -30.43
C PHE A 590 -20.10 3.55 -29.05
N THR A 591 -20.25 2.23 -28.95
CA THR A 591 -20.01 1.47 -27.69
C THR A 591 -18.75 0.60 -27.78
N LYS A 592 -18.41 0.17 -28.99
CA LYS A 592 -17.21 -0.60 -29.33
C LYS A 592 -16.72 -0.11 -30.69
N ASN A 593 -15.43 -0.18 -30.92
CA ASN A 593 -14.78 0.19 -32.17
C ASN A 593 -13.65 -0.80 -32.49
N THR A 594 -13.27 -0.84 -33.75
CA THR A 594 -11.92 -1.25 -34.17
C THR A 594 -11.15 0.01 -34.52
N SER A 595 -9.82 0.01 -34.39
CA SER A 595 -9.00 1.19 -34.72
C SER A 595 -9.20 1.63 -36.18
N GLU A 596 -9.33 0.67 -37.10
CA GLU A 596 -9.64 0.94 -38.51
C GLU A 596 -11.06 1.52 -38.71
N GLY A 597 -12.06 0.98 -38.01
CA GLY A 597 -13.44 1.46 -38.11
C GLY A 597 -13.60 2.88 -37.59
N LEU A 598 -12.90 3.24 -36.50
CA LEU A 598 -12.89 4.61 -35.98
C LEU A 598 -12.21 5.57 -36.96
N ARG A 599 -11.03 5.21 -37.49
CA ARG A 599 -10.28 6.04 -38.45
C ARG A 599 -11.09 6.33 -39.70
N ASN A 600 -11.66 5.30 -40.32
CA ASN A 600 -12.50 5.47 -41.51
C ASN A 600 -13.73 6.35 -41.25
N GLN A 601 -14.27 6.34 -40.02
CA GLN A 601 -15.41 7.18 -39.65
C GLN A 601 -15.00 8.64 -39.47
N VAL A 602 -13.83 8.89 -38.89
CA VAL A 602 -13.25 10.23 -38.72
C VAL A 602 -12.87 10.81 -40.09
N GLU A 603 -12.28 10.01 -40.98
CA GLU A 603 -11.90 10.42 -42.34
C GLU A 603 -13.12 10.81 -43.20
N ALA A 604 -14.20 10.03 -43.13
CA ALA A 604 -15.46 10.36 -43.82
C ALA A 604 -16.14 11.62 -43.25
N TYR A 605 -15.87 11.97 -41.99
CA TYR A 605 -16.49 13.11 -41.30
C TYR A 605 -15.47 13.88 -40.42
N PRO A 606 -14.46 14.53 -41.03
CA PRO A 606 -13.30 15.07 -40.30
C PRO A 606 -13.66 16.26 -39.39
N ASN A 607 -14.81 16.87 -39.65
CA ASN A 607 -15.33 18.01 -38.92
C ASN A 607 -16.25 17.64 -37.75
N GLN A 608 -16.38 16.35 -37.42
CA GLN A 608 -17.33 15.85 -36.44
C GLN A 608 -16.64 15.22 -35.22
N GLY A 609 -17.16 15.50 -34.02
CA GLY A 609 -16.84 14.71 -32.82
C GLY A 609 -17.58 13.37 -32.77
N LEU A 610 -17.05 12.42 -32.00
CA LEU A 610 -17.66 11.10 -31.77
C LEU A 610 -17.70 10.78 -30.28
N LEU A 611 -18.87 10.39 -29.78
CA LEU A 611 -19.04 10.04 -28.37
C LEU A 611 -18.84 8.53 -28.14
N ALA A 612 -17.83 8.17 -27.37
CA ALA A 612 -17.69 6.81 -26.84
C ALA A 612 -18.59 6.61 -25.61
N ILE A 613 -19.48 5.61 -25.65
CA ILE A 613 -20.33 5.20 -24.53
C ILE A 613 -20.09 3.71 -24.23
N PRO A 614 -18.95 3.36 -23.58
CA PRO A 614 -18.65 1.98 -23.22
C PRO A 614 -19.64 1.47 -22.16
N ASN A 615 -19.89 0.16 -22.16
CA ASN A 615 -20.80 -0.46 -21.18
C ASN A 615 -20.15 -0.56 -19.79
N GLU A 616 -18.84 -0.83 -19.73
CA GLU A 616 -18.05 -0.88 -18.49
C GLU A 616 -16.75 -0.14 -18.69
N LEU A 617 -16.40 0.72 -17.71
CA LEU A 617 -15.14 1.47 -17.74
C LEU A 617 -13.92 0.52 -17.70
N ALA A 618 -14.01 -0.59 -16.95
CA ALA A 618 -12.97 -1.61 -16.95
C ALA A 618 -12.77 -2.25 -18.34
N GLY A 619 -13.82 -2.30 -19.16
CA GLY A 619 -13.73 -2.80 -20.53
C GLY A 619 -12.88 -1.90 -21.44
N LEU A 620 -12.91 -0.58 -21.23
CA LEU A 620 -12.09 0.38 -21.96
C LEU A 620 -10.60 0.14 -21.70
N PHE A 621 -10.20 0.08 -20.43
CA PHE A 621 -8.81 -0.17 -20.04
C PHE A 621 -8.32 -1.57 -20.38
N LYS A 622 -9.16 -2.61 -20.19
CA LYS A 622 -8.79 -3.99 -20.55
C LYS A 622 -8.67 -4.22 -22.05
N SER A 623 -9.35 -3.40 -22.86
CA SER A 623 -9.27 -3.49 -24.32
C SER A 623 -8.06 -2.77 -24.91
N ALA A 624 -7.46 -1.84 -24.18
CA ALA A 624 -6.25 -1.14 -24.59
C ALA A 624 -5.11 -2.16 -24.76
N ASN A 625 -4.40 -2.08 -25.89
CA ASN A 625 -3.24 -2.88 -26.25
C ASN A 625 -3.48 -4.40 -26.37
N ALA A 626 -4.73 -4.87 -26.25
CA ALA A 626 -5.09 -6.29 -26.27
C ALA A 626 -4.78 -6.96 -27.61
N TYR A 627 -4.92 -6.24 -28.73
CA TYR A 627 -4.69 -6.77 -30.08
C TYR A 627 -3.20 -6.82 -30.47
N ARG A 628 -2.31 -6.15 -29.74
CA ARG A 628 -0.85 -6.15 -29.98
C ARG A 628 -0.05 -6.87 -28.88
N GLY A 629 -0.71 -7.70 -28.07
CA GLY A 629 -0.06 -8.42 -26.98
C GLY A 629 0.57 -7.50 -25.92
N GLY A 630 -0.07 -6.37 -25.62
CA GLY A 630 0.39 -5.41 -24.61
C GLY A 630 1.43 -4.38 -25.09
N ARG A 631 1.81 -4.38 -26.38
CA ARG A 631 2.80 -3.46 -26.96
C ARG A 631 2.18 -2.39 -27.88
N GLY A 632 0.98 -1.91 -27.57
CA GLY A 632 0.31 -0.87 -28.35
C GLY A 632 0.48 0.53 -27.73
N SER A 633 -0.05 1.53 -28.43
CA SER A 633 -0.07 2.96 -28.03
C SER A 633 -1.48 3.45 -27.67
N ASP A 634 -2.40 2.51 -27.42
CA ASP A 634 -3.84 2.84 -27.34
C ASP A 634 -4.15 3.80 -26.18
N GLU A 635 -3.31 3.83 -25.13
CA GLU A 635 -3.46 4.76 -23.99
C GLU A 635 -3.00 6.18 -24.34
N GLU A 636 -1.85 6.33 -25.00
CA GLU A 636 -1.36 7.61 -25.52
C GLU A 636 -2.29 8.18 -26.59
N ASP A 637 -2.89 7.31 -27.41
CA ASP A 637 -3.86 7.68 -28.43
C ASP A 637 -5.12 8.26 -27.78
N LEU A 638 -5.63 7.65 -26.70
CA LEU A 638 -6.78 8.18 -25.94
C LEU A 638 -6.52 9.57 -25.36
N LEU A 639 -5.31 9.84 -24.87
CA LEU A 639 -4.91 11.17 -24.39
C LEU A 639 -4.82 12.17 -25.55
N SER A 640 -4.25 11.76 -26.68
CA SER A 640 -4.15 12.60 -27.89
C SER A 640 -5.54 12.95 -28.47
N TYR A 641 -6.50 12.02 -28.39
CA TYR A 641 -7.90 12.29 -28.74
C TYR A 641 -8.58 13.24 -27.74
N TYR A 642 -8.26 13.15 -26.45
CA TYR A 642 -8.77 14.09 -25.44
C TYR A 642 -8.32 15.53 -25.75
N ASP A 643 -7.01 15.74 -26.02
CA ASP A 643 -6.46 17.04 -26.41
C ASP A 643 -6.95 17.51 -27.80
N GLY A 644 -7.57 16.61 -28.56
CA GLY A 644 -8.14 16.87 -29.89
C GLY A 644 -7.07 17.13 -30.95
N ILE A 645 -5.88 16.56 -30.74
CA ILE A 645 -4.76 16.54 -31.70
C ILE A 645 -4.96 15.40 -32.71
N GLY A 646 -5.55 14.28 -32.27
CA GLY A 646 -5.71 13.08 -33.10
C GLY A 646 -4.37 12.39 -33.40
N GLU A 647 -4.37 11.47 -34.37
CA GLU A 647 -3.19 10.71 -34.79
C GLU A 647 -2.97 10.92 -36.30
N THR A 648 -1.75 11.28 -36.73
CA THR A 648 -1.36 11.27 -38.16
C THR A 648 -0.58 10.00 -38.44
N VAL A 649 -1.15 9.08 -39.22
CA VAL A 649 -0.54 7.77 -39.50
C VAL A 649 -0.15 7.66 -40.95
N LEU A 650 1.15 7.52 -41.22
CA LEU A 650 1.65 7.19 -42.55
C LEU A 650 1.59 5.66 -42.76
N ARG A 651 0.83 5.20 -43.75
CA ARG A 651 0.87 3.80 -44.21
C ARG A 651 1.75 3.68 -45.45
N ALA A 652 2.11 2.44 -45.81
CA ALA A 652 2.96 2.14 -46.98
C ALA A 652 2.41 2.70 -48.31
N ASP A 653 1.11 3.01 -48.33
CA ASP A 653 0.36 3.44 -49.51
C ASP A 653 0.22 4.98 -49.59
N GLY A 654 0.75 5.73 -48.60
CA GLY A 654 0.65 7.18 -48.49
C GLY A 654 -0.18 7.68 -47.30
N LEU A 655 -0.43 8.99 -47.26
CA LEU A 655 -1.29 9.66 -46.27
C LEU A 655 -2.75 9.24 -46.49
N ALA A 656 -3.39 8.72 -45.43
CA ALA A 656 -4.84 8.63 -45.32
C ALA A 656 -5.33 9.74 -44.39
#